data_AF-A0A9X1L4K4-F1
#
_entry.id   AF-A0A9X1L4K4-F1
#
_cell.length_a   1.000
_cell.length_b   1.000
_cell.length_c   1.000
_cell.angle_alpha   90.00
_cell.angle_beta   90.00
_cell.angle_gamma   90.00
#
_symmetry.space_group_name_H-M   'P 1'
#
loop_
_entity.id
_entity.type
_entity.pdbx_description
1 polymer ?
#
loop_
_entity_poly.entity_id
_entity_poly.type
_entity_poly.pdbx_seq_one_letter_code
_entity_poly.pdbx_strand_id
1 'polypeptide(L)'
;MCKLKYALFITLIAFNFCFSQDMNEGFKYLETGKYNKAESFFQEVLKTYPNNKTARLCYGRAIGLNGKAPEAKVLFTKLLEDYPNDFEVKLNYGESLLWNKKFNEAKTFFKTLIDEDPESFAALLSYANTLSNLKEYQNALTYIDKALAVSPGNPNALTSKKFIYLGYAYQKQQSQNYNEAETLLKESLKLFNNDKDALINLANLYLIANRLDDAENTYNLIGKNPENKLISLNGLALVMHLKSKDKEALNISEKAYSSLNTDINNNLKQATTERYAQALIWNKKFKQADALISNLNEEYPNQNWVLSLRATLNIYKSNFNDSVTDYDKILKNDSTSFDGNLGKANALKAQGFYKKAYTWAENTLKFYKKQKDASNFISTLDRSFTPFLESKASYSFDNGDNKAFNLQTSLELPTSIKFKWLANYAYRNTSNKVTDNDATSHTFSGGFSYQLLNTITLKAIAGITAANANNDSYTQLVSDVSLNIKPLKLQVLDIGYKREIQSFNAELLDREIVMNNIYANYSLSTNFNLGWFTQYFYTWQNDNNARNLLFTSLYYNILSKPSLKAGLNYQYITFKNQVPTIYFSPEKFNAAEIFANIIKDEAITKPKEWFYELTAATGLQYIDNDASQSTYRVQGKLGYKFSERCLANLFGTRSNIASATAAGFTYTEVGIRFKWYLTNLPLFKKQN
;
A
#
# COMPACT_ATOMS: atom_id res chain seq x y z
N MET A 1 -6.14 115.18 -5.28
CA MET A 1 -4.82 115.37 -5.95
C MET A 1 -3.83 114.44 -5.27
N CYS A 2 -3.47 113.31 -5.88
CA CYS A 2 -2.31 113.12 -6.77
C CYS A 2 -0.98 112.87 -6.03
N LYS A 3 -0.49 111.60 -6.08
CA LYS A 3 0.92 111.14 -6.26
C LYS A 3 1.92 111.40 -5.09
N LEU A 4 2.97 110.62 -4.75
CA LEU A 4 3.70 109.51 -5.39
C LEU A 4 4.70 108.83 -4.38
N LYS A 5 4.74 107.48 -4.36
CA LYS A 5 5.89 106.52 -4.34
C LYS A 5 7.01 106.39 -3.26
N TYR A 6 7.12 105.12 -2.77
CA TYR A 6 8.28 104.23 -2.44
C TYR A 6 9.20 104.57 -1.24
N ALA A 7 9.75 103.68 -0.39
CA ALA A 7 9.86 102.21 -0.22
C ALA A 7 10.27 101.92 1.26
N LEU A 8 9.71 100.94 1.99
CA LEU A 8 10.09 99.51 2.18
C LEU A 8 11.28 99.24 3.14
N PHE A 9 11.01 98.65 4.33
CA PHE A 9 11.77 97.55 4.95
C PHE A 9 10.99 96.97 6.17
N ILE A 10 10.54 95.71 6.08
CA ILE A 10 10.04 94.90 7.20
C ILE A 10 10.92 93.63 7.25
N THR A 11 11.40 93.31 8.44
CA THR A 11 12.35 92.25 8.80
C THR A 11 11.77 90.83 8.67
N LEU A 12 12.65 89.92 8.21
CA LEU A 12 12.46 88.48 8.02
C LEU A 12 12.14 87.70 9.30
N ILE A 13 11.15 86.80 9.22
CA ILE A 13 10.98 85.62 10.08
C ILE A 13 11.57 84.42 9.33
N ALA A 14 12.60 83.77 9.90
CA ALA A 14 13.18 82.56 9.35
C ALA A 14 12.32 81.34 9.73
N PHE A 15 11.60 80.78 8.74
CA PHE A 15 11.00 79.45 8.81
C PHE A 15 12.07 78.38 8.54
N ASN A 16 12.36 77.54 9.53
CA ASN A 16 13.03 76.26 9.29
C ASN A 16 12.00 75.28 8.72
N PHE A 17 11.96 75.12 7.40
CA PHE A 17 11.30 73.98 6.76
C PHE A 17 12.19 72.74 6.92
N CYS A 18 11.83 71.84 7.82
CA CYS A 18 12.38 70.49 7.84
C CYS A 18 11.70 69.71 6.70
N PHE A 19 12.41 69.47 5.59
CA PHE A 19 11.91 68.64 4.50
C PHE A 19 11.82 67.17 4.98
N SER A 20 10.60 66.65 5.15
CA SER A 20 10.37 65.21 5.26
C SER A 20 10.73 64.54 3.93
N GLN A 21 11.53 63.48 3.96
CA GLN A 21 11.85 62.69 2.75
C GLN A 21 10.62 61.89 2.32
N ASP A 22 10.20 62.04 1.06
CA ASP A 22 9.08 61.26 0.52
C ASP A 22 9.50 59.80 0.29
N MET A 23 9.01 58.90 1.14
CA MET A 23 9.26 57.46 1.07
C MET A 23 7.99 56.64 0.77
N ASN A 24 6.87 57.31 0.47
CA ASN A 24 5.57 56.66 0.32
C ASN A 24 5.56 55.62 -0.81
N GLU A 25 6.28 55.90 -1.89
CA GLU A 25 6.41 54.95 -3.01
C GLU A 25 7.12 53.66 -2.58
N GLY A 26 8.21 53.79 -1.81
CA GLY A 26 8.95 52.67 -1.22
C GLY A 26 8.10 51.84 -0.26
N PHE A 27 7.32 52.49 0.61
CA PHE A 27 6.39 51.80 1.52
C PHE A 27 5.33 51.03 0.73
N LYS A 28 4.75 51.63 -0.31
CA LYS A 28 3.79 50.96 -1.18
C LYS A 28 4.40 49.76 -1.90
N TYR A 29 5.68 49.81 -2.28
CA TYR A 29 6.36 48.65 -2.85
C TYR A 29 6.51 47.51 -1.85
N LEU A 30 6.83 47.80 -0.59
CA LEU A 30 6.88 46.78 0.48
C LEU A 30 5.50 46.18 0.74
N GLU A 31 4.47 47.01 0.90
CA GLU A 31 3.09 46.57 1.19
C GLU A 31 2.49 45.73 0.04
N THR A 32 2.82 46.07 -1.21
CA THR A 32 2.33 45.35 -2.40
C THR A 32 3.21 44.18 -2.83
N GLY A 33 4.19 43.79 -2.01
CA GLY A 33 5.06 42.63 -2.27
C GLY A 33 6.08 42.83 -3.40
N LYS A 34 6.27 44.06 -3.88
CA LYS A 34 7.20 44.40 -4.97
C LYS A 34 8.61 44.63 -4.41
N TYR A 35 9.15 43.61 -3.74
CA TYR A 35 10.37 43.72 -2.93
C TYR A 35 11.60 44.15 -3.73
N ASN A 36 11.75 43.70 -4.98
CA ASN A 36 12.80 44.19 -5.88
C ASN A 36 12.75 45.72 -6.10
N LYS A 37 11.55 46.27 -6.30
CA LYS A 37 11.38 47.73 -6.49
C LYS A 37 11.59 48.49 -5.19
N ALA A 38 11.11 47.95 -4.07
CA ALA A 38 11.37 48.50 -2.75
C ALA A 38 12.88 48.55 -2.46
N GLU A 39 13.60 47.47 -2.76
CA GLU A 39 15.05 47.38 -2.58
C GLU A 39 15.76 48.51 -3.36
N SER A 40 15.49 48.64 -4.66
CA SER A 40 16.09 49.70 -5.48
C SER A 40 15.72 51.10 -5.01
N PHE A 41 14.47 51.33 -4.62
CA PHE A 41 14.00 52.62 -4.13
C PHE A 41 14.74 53.03 -2.85
N PHE A 42 14.75 52.17 -1.84
CA PHE A 42 15.41 52.50 -0.56
C PHE A 42 16.94 52.55 -0.70
N GLN A 43 17.53 51.79 -1.63
CA GLN A 43 18.95 51.92 -1.96
C GLN A 43 19.28 53.33 -2.47
N GLU A 44 18.44 53.90 -3.33
CA GLU A 44 18.63 55.26 -3.86
C GLU A 44 18.48 56.33 -2.77
N VAL A 45 17.47 56.18 -1.90
CA VAL A 45 17.28 57.07 -0.75
C VAL A 45 18.51 57.05 0.16
N LEU A 46 19.11 55.88 0.37
CA LEU A 46 20.30 55.72 1.21
C LEU A 46 21.60 56.25 0.59
N LYS A 47 21.67 56.50 -0.73
CA LYS A 47 22.83 57.20 -1.32
C LYS A 47 22.90 58.66 -0.85
N THR A 48 21.75 59.32 -0.80
CA THR A 48 21.64 60.72 -0.39
C THR A 48 21.57 60.85 1.14
N TYR A 49 20.98 59.87 1.81
CA TYR A 49 20.76 59.88 3.26
C TYR A 49 21.21 58.58 3.93
N PRO A 50 22.53 58.31 3.98
CA PRO A 50 23.06 57.01 4.41
C PRO A 50 22.71 56.62 5.85
N ASN A 51 22.41 57.61 6.70
CA ASN A 51 22.10 57.40 8.12
C ASN A 51 20.59 57.45 8.44
N ASN A 52 19.71 57.57 7.44
CA ASN A 52 18.26 57.59 7.69
C ASN A 52 17.80 56.22 8.22
N LYS A 53 17.41 56.17 9.51
CA LYS A 53 16.99 54.94 10.20
C LYS A 53 15.83 54.23 9.49
N THR A 54 14.78 54.96 9.12
CA THR A 54 13.60 54.42 8.45
C THR A 54 13.95 53.84 7.08
N ALA A 55 14.74 54.55 6.28
CA ALA A 55 15.20 54.05 4.98
C ALA A 55 16.07 52.79 5.14
N ARG A 56 16.94 52.73 6.16
CA ARG A 56 17.76 51.54 6.46
C ARG A 56 16.91 50.35 6.89
N LEU A 57 15.90 50.56 7.75
CA LEU A 57 14.93 49.53 8.17
C LEU A 57 14.17 48.97 6.96
N CYS A 58 13.60 49.86 6.14
CA CYS A 58 12.83 49.47 4.96
C CYS A 58 13.69 48.81 3.89
N TYR A 59 14.95 49.24 3.71
CA TYR A 59 15.91 48.57 2.84
C TYR A 59 16.22 47.16 3.32
N GLY A 60 16.50 46.98 4.62
CA GLY A 60 16.71 45.66 5.21
C GLY A 60 15.51 44.73 5.04
N ARG A 61 14.28 45.26 5.23
CA ARG A 61 13.02 44.51 5.01
C ARG A 61 12.87 44.12 3.55
N ALA A 62 13.11 45.04 2.62
CA ALA A 62 13.03 44.77 1.19
C ALA A 62 13.98 43.64 0.80
N ILE A 63 15.26 43.70 1.23
CA ILE A 63 16.27 42.66 0.97
C ILE A 63 15.84 41.31 1.54
N GLY A 64 15.39 41.28 2.79
CA GLY A 64 14.99 40.04 3.45
C GLY A 64 13.79 39.36 2.79
N LEU A 65 12.75 40.13 2.49
CA LEU A 65 11.55 39.65 1.80
C LEU A 65 11.81 39.32 0.33
N ASN A 66 12.85 39.91 -0.29
CA ASN A 66 13.34 39.56 -1.61
C ASN A 66 14.24 38.30 -1.63
N GLY A 67 14.29 37.55 -0.52
CA GLY A 67 14.99 36.27 -0.42
C GLY A 67 16.49 36.36 -0.05
N LYS A 68 17.04 37.57 0.09
CA LYS A 68 18.45 37.80 0.47
C LYS A 68 18.61 37.85 1.99
N ALA A 69 18.12 36.82 2.67
CA ALA A 69 18.06 36.78 4.13
C ALA A 69 19.41 36.95 4.86
N PRO A 70 20.54 36.38 4.38
CA PRO A 70 21.84 36.62 5.00
C PRO A 70 22.26 38.10 4.99
N GLU A 71 22.00 38.81 3.89
CA GLU A 71 22.32 40.23 3.73
C GLU A 71 21.45 41.10 4.65
N ALA A 72 20.14 40.80 4.71
CA ALA A 72 19.23 41.46 5.63
C ALA A 72 19.70 41.33 7.09
N LYS A 73 20.12 40.12 7.52
CA LYS A 73 20.67 39.92 8.88
C LYS A 73 21.86 40.85 9.15
N VAL A 74 22.79 40.99 8.19
CA VAL A 74 23.94 41.91 8.36
C VAL A 74 23.49 43.35 8.52
N LEU A 75 22.54 43.81 7.69
CA LEU A 75 22.01 45.18 7.78
C LEU A 75 21.32 45.45 9.12
N PHE A 76 20.50 44.52 9.59
CA PHE A 76 19.83 44.65 10.88
C PHE A 76 20.77 44.49 12.07
N THR A 77 21.86 43.72 11.95
CA THR A 77 22.91 43.64 12.98
C THR A 77 23.56 45.01 13.16
N LYS A 78 23.96 45.66 12.06
CA LYS A 78 24.51 47.03 12.10
C LYS A 78 23.51 48.05 12.64
N LEU A 79 22.24 47.96 12.23
CA LEU A 79 21.20 48.83 12.78
C LEU A 79 21.02 48.63 14.28
N LEU A 80 21.10 47.40 14.77
CA LEU A 80 20.98 47.09 16.20
C LEU A 80 22.19 47.62 16.99
N GLU A 81 23.40 47.60 16.42
CA GLU A 81 24.58 48.24 17.00
C GLU A 81 24.41 49.76 17.14
N ASP A 82 23.87 50.41 16.10
CA ASP A 82 23.64 51.86 16.10
C ASP A 82 22.48 52.29 17.01
N TYR A 83 21.46 51.42 17.16
CA TYR A 83 20.22 51.70 17.90
C TYR A 83 19.87 50.56 18.87
N PRO A 84 20.70 50.28 19.90
CA PRO A 84 20.58 49.07 20.73
C PRO A 84 19.33 49.04 21.61
N ASN A 85 18.72 50.19 21.89
CA ASN A 85 17.53 50.33 22.72
C ASN A 85 16.24 50.54 21.91
N ASP A 86 16.32 50.58 20.58
CA ASP A 86 15.15 50.80 19.73
C ASP A 86 14.41 49.48 19.50
N PHE A 87 13.18 49.41 20.03
CA PHE A 87 12.38 48.19 19.99
C PHE A 87 11.99 47.77 18.56
N GLU A 88 11.76 48.72 17.65
CA GLU A 88 11.45 48.43 16.25
C GLU A 88 12.68 47.82 15.55
N VAL A 89 13.88 48.34 15.82
CA VAL A 89 15.14 47.78 15.31
C VAL A 89 15.36 46.37 15.85
N LYS A 90 15.13 46.15 17.15
CA LYS A 90 15.20 44.83 17.77
C LYS A 90 14.22 43.85 17.08
N LEU A 91 12.95 44.21 16.91
CA LEU A 91 11.96 43.37 16.21
C LEU A 91 12.45 42.97 14.82
N ASN A 92 12.93 43.93 14.04
CA ASN A 92 13.43 43.68 12.69
C ASN A 92 14.68 42.80 12.65
N TYR A 93 15.59 42.95 13.63
CA TYR A 93 16.70 42.02 13.79
C TYR A 93 16.20 40.59 14.06
N GLY A 94 15.21 40.43 14.94
CA GLY A 94 14.56 39.13 15.19
C GLY A 94 13.91 38.55 13.92
N GLU A 95 13.18 39.35 13.15
CA GLU A 95 12.57 38.95 11.88
C GLU A 95 13.63 38.49 10.86
N SER A 96 14.78 39.17 10.83
CA SER A 96 15.90 38.79 9.96
C SER A 96 16.48 37.41 10.31
N LEU A 97 16.49 37.03 11.60
CA LEU A 97 16.90 35.69 12.03
C LEU A 97 15.93 34.62 11.53
N LEU A 98 14.62 34.91 11.52
CA LEU A 98 13.60 34.03 10.96
C LEU A 98 13.77 33.82 9.45
N TRP A 99 13.91 34.91 8.68
CA TRP A 99 14.14 34.82 7.23
C TRP A 99 15.42 34.04 6.92
N ASN A 100 16.46 34.20 7.75
CA ASN A 100 17.73 33.49 7.63
C ASN A 100 17.71 32.07 8.23
N LYS A 101 16.52 31.55 8.59
CA LYS A 101 16.29 30.21 9.14
C LYS A 101 17.08 29.90 10.42
N LYS A 102 17.49 30.93 11.16
CA LYS A 102 18.17 30.83 12.46
C LYS A 102 17.15 30.73 13.59
N PHE A 103 16.28 29.72 13.51
CA PHE A 103 15.09 29.63 14.38
C PHE A 103 15.43 29.52 15.87
N ASN A 104 16.51 28.84 16.25
CA ASN A 104 16.95 28.77 17.65
C ASN A 104 17.45 30.13 18.19
N GLU A 105 18.22 30.86 17.39
CA GLU A 105 18.65 32.23 17.75
C GLU A 105 17.43 33.15 17.86
N ALA A 106 16.52 33.10 16.88
CA ALA A 106 15.28 33.85 16.88
C ALA A 106 14.41 33.54 18.10
N LYS A 107 14.34 32.26 18.53
CA LYS A 107 13.55 31.86 19.71
C LYS A 107 14.07 32.55 20.96
N THR A 108 15.36 32.46 21.23
CA THR A 108 15.98 33.10 22.39
C THR A 108 15.79 34.62 22.33
N PHE A 109 15.99 35.22 21.16
CA PHE A 109 15.91 36.67 20.99
C PHE A 109 14.48 37.23 21.12
N PHE A 110 13.49 36.62 20.45
CA PHE A 110 12.10 37.07 20.61
C PHE A 110 11.58 36.85 22.03
N LYS A 111 12.09 35.84 22.76
CA LYS A 111 11.75 35.67 24.17
C LYS A 111 12.20 36.88 25.01
N THR A 112 13.39 37.43 24.76
CA THR A 112 13.83 38.65 25.46
C THR A 112 12.98 39.86 25.10
N LEU A 113 12.52 39.97 23.85
CA LEU A 113 11.60 41.06 23.45
C LEU A 113 10.23 40.97 24.11
N ILE A 114 9.73 39.75 24.33
CA ILE A 114 8.49 39.53 25.08
C ILE A 114 8.68 39.84 26.57
N ASP A 115 9.87 39.60 27.12
CA ASP A 115 10.16 39.95 28.51
C ASP A 115 10.31 41.48 28.69
N GLU A 116 10.77 42.20 27.65
CA GLU A 116 10.82 43.67 27.60
C GLU A 116 9.44 44.31 27.39
N ASP A 117 8.63 43.77 26.48
CA ASP A 117 7.24 44.19 26.24
C ASP A 117 6.32 42.96 26.06
N PRO A 118 5.63 42.55 27.14
CA PRO A 118 4.73 41.39 27.12
C PRO A 118 3.49 41.54 26.23
N GLU A 119 3.12 42.78 25.87
CA GLU A 119 1.94 43.10 25.05
C GLU A 119 2.32 43.45 23.61
N SER A 120 3.60 43.33 23.24
CA SER A 120 4.04 43.53 21.86
C SER A 120 3.44 42.49 20.92
N PHE A 121 2.42 42.89 20.15
CA PHE A 121 1.80 42.03 19.13
C PHE A 121 2.84 41.43 18.17
N ALA A 122 3.78 42.26 17.69
CA ALA A 122 4.80 41.84 16.73
C ALA A 122 5.79 40.83 17.33
N ALA A 123 6.20 41.01 18.58
CA ALA A 123 7.08 40.06 19.26
C ALA A 123 6.37 38.72 19.53
N LEU A 124 5.13 38.76 20.02
CA LEU A 124 4.30 37.57 20.28
C LEU A 124 4.04 36.77 19.00
N LEU A 125 3.63 37.44 17.92
CA LEU A 125 3.39 36.82 16.61
C LEU A 125 4.67 36.17 16.06
N SER A 126 5.79 36.90 16.10
CA SER A 126 7.07 36.40 15.57
C SER A 126 7.62 35.25 16.40
N TYR A 127 7.45 35.27 17.72
CA TYR A 127 7.82 34.16 18.58
C TYR A 127 6.97 32.91 18.32
N ALA A 128 5.65 33.06 18.16
CA ALA A 128 4.76 31.96 17.78
C ALA A 128 5.16 31.34 16.43
N ASN A 129 5.47 32.18 15.43
CA ASN A 129 5.95 31.73 14.13
C ASN A 129 7.32 31.04 14.21
N THR A 130 8.20 31.50 15.10
CA THR A 130 9.50 30.85 15.38
C THR A 130 9.29 29.46 15.97
N LEU A 131 8.43 29.34 16.98
CA LEU A 131 8.07 28.06 17.60
C LEU A 131 7.44 27.09 16.59
N SER A 132 6.59 27.59 15.69
CA SER A 132 6.00 26.79 14.62
C SER A 132 7.05 26.22 13.67
N ASN A 133 8.05 27.02 13.26
CA ASN A 133 9.17 26.56 12.42
C ASN A 133 10.04 25.51 13.14
N LEU A 134 10.16 25.61 14.47
CA LEU A 134 10.80 24.61 15.33
C LEU A 134 9.92 23.38 15.59
N LYS A 135 8.67 23.36 15.07
CA LYS A 135 7.66 22.31 15.29
C LYS A 135 7.22 22.18 16.74
N GLU A 136 7.42 23.22 17.55
CA GLU A 136 6.90 23.34 18.92
C GLU A 136 5.47 23.87 18.89
N TYR A 137 4.58 23.17 18.17
CA TYR A 137 3.26 23.68 17.82
C TYR A 137 2.36 23.99 19.02
N GLN A 138 2.46 23.23 20.12
CA GLN A 138 1.69 23.50 21.33
C GLN A 138 2.03 24.88 21.91
N ASN A 139 3.33 25.19 22.03
CA ASN A 139 3.79 26.50 22.50
C ASN A 139 3.45 27.58 21.48
N ALA A 140 3.58 27.29 20.18
CA ALA A 140 3.20 28.23 19.13
C ALA A 140 1.72 28.64 19.24
N LEU A 141 0.81 27.69 19.51
CA LEU A 141 -0.61 27.97 19.77
C LEU A 141 -0.80 28.87 21.01
N THR A 142 -0.08 28.62 22.10
CA THR A 142 -0.16 29.47 23.30
C THR A 142 0.23 30.93 22.99
N TYR A 143 1.32 31.15 22.26
CA TYR A 143 1.80 32.52 22.00
C TYR A 143 1.04 33.22 20.87
N ILE A 144 0.50 32.49 19.89
CA ILE A 144 -0.37 33.10 18.87
C ILE A 144 -1.71 33.51 19.50
N ASP A 145 -2.21 32.78 20.51
CA ASP A 145 -3.40 33.17 21.26
C ASP A 145 -3.17 34.43 22.09
N LYS A 146 -1.97 34.60 22.67
CA LYS A 146 -1.57 35.87 23.30
C LYS A 146 -1.53 37.02 22.29
N ALA A 147 -0.97 36.80 21.10
CA ALA A 147 -0.97 37.82 20.05
C ALA A 147 -2.40 38.21 19.63
N LEU A 148 -3.30 37.23 19.51
CA LEU A 148 -4.72 37.46 19.21
C LEU A 148 -5.49 38.10 20.38
N ALA A 149 -5.03 37.96 21.62
CA ALA A 149 -5.60 38.70 22.75
C ALA A 149 -5.25 40.19 22.68
N VAL A 150 -4.02 40.53 22.25
CA VAL A 150 -3.58 41.92 22.03
C VAL A 150 -4.28 42.54 20.81
N SER A 151 -4.38 41.80 19.70
CA SER A 151 -5.04 42.25 18.48
C SER A 151 -6.09 41.22 18.01
N PRO A 152 -7.31 41.26 18.59
CA PRO A 152 -8.38 40.35 18.23
C PRO A 152 -8.72 40.42 16.74
N GLY A 153 -8.82 39.26 16.09
CA GLY A 153 -9.19 39.16 14.68
C GLY A 153 -8.10 39.54 13.69
N ASN A 154 -6.86 39.78 14.13
CA ASN A 154 -5.76 40.13 13.22
C ASN A 154 -5.56 39.07 12.12
N PRO A 155 -5.67 39.42 10.82
CA PRO A 155 -5.60 38.44 9.73
C PRO A 155 -4.28 37.66 9.65
N ASN A 156 -3.15 38.31 9.97
CA ASN A 156 -1.82 37.68 9.94
C ASN A 156 -1.68 36.67 11.08
N ALA A 157 -2.18 37.00 12.26
CA ALA A 157 -2.18 36.08 13.40
C ALA A 157 -3.12 34.88 13.19
N LEU A 158 -4.33 35.11 12.64
CA LEU A 158 -5.25 34.03 12.26
C LEU A 158 -4.65 33.10 11.20
N THR A 159 -4.00 33.67 10.18
CA THR A 159 -3.29 32.91 9.14
C THR A 159 -2.14 32.09 9.74
N SER A 160 -1.35 32.68 10.63
CA SER A 160 -0.28 31.98 11.35
C SER A 160 -0.84 30.83 12.19
N LYS A 161 -1.94 31.07 12.92
CA LYS A 161 -2.65 30.05 13.71
C LYS A 161 -3.16 28.90 12.85
N LYS A 162 -3.70 29.19 11.65
CA LYS A 162 -4.07 28.16 10.64
C LYS A 162 -2.90 27.24 10.33
N PHE A 163 -1.76 27.81 9.92
CA PHE A 163 -0.59 27.01 9.55
C PHE A 163 0.02 26.24 10.74
N ILE A 164 -0.05 26.80 11.95
CA ILE A 164 0.31 26.07 13.18
C ILE A 164 -0.59 24.84 13.35
N TYR A 165 -1.91 24.98 13.19
CA TYR A 165 -2.83 23.84 13.26
C TYR A 165 -2.54 22.79 12.18
N LEU A 166 -2.32 23.19 10.92
CA LEU A 166 -2.00 22.26 9.83
C LEU A 166 -0.70 21.49 10.12
N GLY A 167 0.35 22.19 10.55
CA GLY A 167 1.64 21.58 10.92
C GLY A 167 1.51 20.62 12.11
N TYR A 168 0.71 20.99 13.12
CA TYR A 168 0.49 20.16 14.28
C TYR A 168 -0.32 18.90 13.94
N ALA A 169 -1.37 19.06 13.13
CA ALA A 169 -2.17 17.95 12.63
C ALA A 169 -1.30 16.97 11.84
N TYR A 170 -0.41 17.47 10.99
CA TYR A 170 0.56 16.64 10.26
C TYR A 170 1.48 15.87 11.21
N GLN A 171 2.01 16.50 12.26
CA GLN A 171 2.83 15.80 13.27
C GLN A 171 2.05 14.69 13.99
N LYS A 172 0.78 14.93 14.32
CA LYS A 172 -0.10 13.92 14.94
C LYS A 172 -0.43 12.80 13.97
N GLN A 173 -0.67 13.10 12.69
CA GLN A 173 -0.86 12.12 11.62
C GLN A 173 0.36 11.19 11.48
N GLN A 174 1.58 11.74 11.46
CA GLN A 174 2.82 10.95 11.37
C GLN A 174 3.03 10.05 12.60
N SER A 175 2.47 10.45 13.74
CA SER A 175 2.45 9.65 14.97
C SER A 175 1.28 8.65 15.01
N GLN A 176 0.45 8.60 13.96
CA GLN A 176 -0.78 7.82 13.83
C GLN A 176 -1.89 8.20 14.83
N ASN A 177 -1.80 9.39 15.45
CA ASN A 177 -2.84 9.95 16.32
C ASN A 177 -3.90 10.67 15.45
N TYR A 178 -4.64 9.90 14.66
CA TYR A 178 -5.54 10.46 13.64
C TYR A 178 -6.69 11.28 14.23
N ASN A 179 -7.21 10.92 15.41
CA ASN A 179 -8.29 11.66 16.06
C ASN A 179 -7.84 13.07 16.48
N GLU A 180 -6.66 13.19 17.08
CA GLU A 180 -6.10 14.50 17.45
C GLU A 180 -5.80 15.34 16.19
N ALA A 181 -5.25 14.72 15.14
CA ALA A 181 -5.02 15.41 13.87
C ALA A 181 -6.33 15.93 13.27
N GLU A 182 -7.41 15.15 13.31
CA GLU A 182 -8.74 15.54 12.85
C GLU A 182 -9.27 16.74 13.65
N THR A 183 -9.17 16.70 14.97
CA THR A 183 -9.58 17.81 15.85
C THR A 183 -8.84 19.09 15.48
N LEU A 184 -7.51 19.04 15.31
CA LEU A 184 -6.70 20.21 14.95
C LEU A 184 -7.08 20.80 13.59
N LEU A 185 -7.36 19.95 12.59
CA LEU A 185 -7.84 20.41 11.28
C LEU A 185 -9.24 21.02 11.36
N LYS A 186 -10.12 20.47 12.18
CA LYS A 186 -11.46 21.04 12.44
C LYS A 186 -11.37 22.39 13.16
N GLU A 187 -10.44 22.57 14.11
CA GLU A 187 -10.18 23.88 14.72
C GLU A 187 -9.68 24.90 13.68
N SER A 188 -8.82 24.48 12.75
CA SER A 188 -8.40 25.33 11.63
C SER A 188 -9.57 25.76 10.75
N LEU A 189 -10.53 24.87 10.49
CA LEU A 189 -11.74 25.17 9.70
C LEU A 189 -12.72 26.12 10.41
N LYS A 190 -12.69 26.21 11.74
CA LYS A 190 -13.45 27.22 12.48
C LYS A 190 -12.91 28.63 12.25
N LEU A 191 -11.59 28.77 12.05
CA LEU A 191 -10.97 30.06 11.73
C LEU A 191 -11.31 30.50 10.30
N PHE A 192 -11.25 29.57 9.36
CA PHE A 192 -11.51 29.80 7.95
C PHE A 192 -12.45 28.73 7.41
N ASN A 193 -13.74 29.07 7.34
CA ASN A 193 -14.75 28.13 6.89
C ASN A 193 -14.47 27.68 5.45
N ASN A 194 -14.48 26.37 5.22
CA ASN A 194 -14.16 25.74 3.93
C ASN A 194 -12.78 26.12 3.34
N ASP A 195 -11.77 26.43 4.17
CA ASP A 195 -10.39 26.61 3.70
C ASP A 195 -9.90 25.37 2.95
N LYS A 196 -9.48 25.60 1.70
CA LYS A 196 -9.08 24.54 0.76
C LYS A 196 -7.97 23.66 1.33
N ASP A 197 -6.93 24.27 1.91
CA ASP A 197 -5.75 23.53 2.38
C ASP A 197 -6.10 22.66 3.59
N ALA A 198 -6.88 23.20 4.53
CA ALA A 198 -7.39 22.44 5.68
C ALA A 198 -8.28 21.27 5.24
N LEU A 199 -9.18 21.48 4.28
CA LEU A 199 -10.03 20.41 3.74
C LEU A 199 -9.22 19.33 3.02
N ILE A 200 -8.20 19.69 2.23
CA ILE A 200 -7.33 18.71 1.56
C ILE A 200 -6.56 17.88 2.61
N ASN A 201 -5.99 18.51 3.63
CA ASN A 201 -5.31 17.80 4.72
C ASN A 201 -6.27 16.88 5.47
N LEU A 202 -7.53 17.30 5.69
CA LEU A 202 -8.56 16.50 6.33
C LEU A 202 -8.96 15.29 5.49
N ALA A 203 -9.14 15.48 4.18
CA ALA A 203 -9.43 14.38 3.26
C ALA A 203 -8.27 13.36 3.23
N ASN A 204 -7.02 13.83 3.13
CA ASN A 204 -5.83 12.98 3.14
C ASN A 204 -5.66 12.21 4.46
N LEU A 205 -5.95 12.85 5.60
CA LEU A 205 -5.98 12.19 6.90
C LEU A 205 -7.00 11.04 6.91
N TYR A 206 -8.21 11.27 6.41
CA TYR A 206 -9.23 10.24 6.30
C TYR A 206 -8.83 9.09 5.37
N LEU A 207 -8.15 9.38 4.25
CA LEU A 207 -7.58 8.35 3.37
C LEU A 207 -6.57 7.47 4.11
N ILE A 208 -5.62 8.06 4.83
CA ILE A 208 -4.58 7.33 5.60
C ILE A 208 -5.18 6.51 6.75
N ALA A 209 -6.23 7.06 7.38
CA ALA A 209 -7.02 6.38 8.41
C ALA A 209 -7.98 5.32 7.85
N ASN A 210 -8.07 5.16 6.52
CA ASN A 210 -9.02 4.26 5.84
C ASN A 210 -10.50 4.57 6.17
N ARG A 211 -10.82 5.84 6.41
CA ARG A 211 -12.18 6.38 6.60
C ARG A 211 -12.68 6.96 5.27
N LEU A 212 -12.99 6.07 4.33
CA LEU A 212 -13.23 6.43 2.93
C LEU A 212 -14.50 7.27 2.73
N ASP A 213 -15.55 7.05 3.53
CA ASP A 213 -16.79 7.86 3.47
C ASP A 213 -16.55 9.30 3.91
N ASP A 214 -15.77 9.50 4.98
CA ASP A 214 -15.40 10.84 5.44
C ASP A 214 -14.52 11.57 4.44
N ALA A 215 -13.57 10.85 3.81
CA ALA A 215 -12.76 11.39 2.72
C ALA A 215 -13.64 11.80 1.52
N GLU A 216 -14.60 10.96 1.12
CA GLU A 216 -15.56 11.28 0.05
C GLU A 216 -16.36 12.54 0.34
N ASN A 217 -16.95 12.62 1.54
CA ASN A 217 -17.72 13.77 1.99
C ASN A 217 -16.89 15.05 1.99
N THR A 218 -15.61 14.94 2.40
CA THR A 218 -14.69 16.07 2.43
C THR A 218 -14.32 16.53 1.01
N TYR A 219 -14.05 15.62 0.07
CA TYR A 219 -13.80 16.00 -1.33
C TYR A 219 -15.05 16.56 -2.00
N ASN A 220 -16.25 16.08 -1.67
CA ASN A 220 -17.50 16.67 -2.13
C ASN A 220 -17.66 18.12 -1.61
N LEU A 221 -17.28 18.37 -0.35
CA LEU A 221 -17.26 19.72 0.23
C LEU A 221 -16.27 20.64 -0.49
N ILE A 222 -15.05 20.17 -0.77
CA ILE A 222 -14.05 20.91 -1.58
C ILE A 222 -14.63 21.31 -2.93
N GLY A 223 -15.35 20.39 -3.59
CA GLY A 223 -15.94 20.59 -4.91
C GLY A 223 -17.16 21.50 -4.96
N LYS A 224 -17.66 22.02 -3.81
CA LYS A 224 -18.69 23.06 -3.79
C LYS A 224 -18.15 24.41 -4.29
N ASN A 225 -16.86 24.67 -4.13
CA ASN A 225 -16.20 25.80 -4.79
C ASN A 225 -15.84 25.38 -6.23
N PRO A 226 -16.36 26.07 -7.27
CA PRO A 226 -16.05 25.76 -8.67
C PRO A 226 -14.56 25.75 -9.00
N GLU A 227 -13.76 26.62 -8.37
CA GLU A 227 -12.30 26.69 -8.59
C GLU A 227 -11.57 25.42 -8.14
N ASN A 228 -12.16 24.69 -7.18
CA ASN A 228 -11.58 23.47 -6.61
C ASN A 228 -12.18 22.21 -7.23
N LYS A 229 -12.96 22.32 -8.31
CA LYS A 229 -13.70 21.20 -8.88
C LYS A 229 -12.79 20.06 -9.33
N LEU A 230 -11.67 20.36 -9.98
CA LEU A 230 -10.71 19.34 -10.42
C LEU A 230 -10.01 18.65 -9.24
N ILE A 231 -9.65 19.40 -8.19
CA ILE A 231 -9.06 18.83 -6.96
C ILE A 231 -10.03 17.83 -6.33
N SER A 232 -11.31 18.20 -6.23
CA SER A 232 -12.38 17.33 -5.75
C SER A 232 -12.49 16.06 -6.59
N LEU A 233 -12.57 16.17 -7.92
CA LEU A 233 -12.69 15.00 -8.81
C LEU A 233 -11.46 14.08 -8.71
N ASN A 234 -10.26 14.64 -8.63
CA ASN A 234 -9.02 13.86 -8.48
C ASN A 234 -9.00 13.07 -7.17
N GLY A 235 -9.50 13.67 -6.08
CA GLY A 235 -9.65 13.02 -4.78
C GLY A 235 -10.73 11.94 -4.78
N LEU A 236 -11.91 12.25 -5.33
CA LEU A 236 -13.03 11.31 -5.44
C LEU A 236 -12.67 10.08 -6.28
N ALA A 237 -11.94 10.25 -7.38
CA ALA A 237 -11.44 9.12 -8.16
C ALA A 237 -10.55 8.18 -7.32
N LEU A 238 -9.65 8.73 -6.50
CA LEU A 238 -8.84 7.93 -5.58
C LEU A 238 -9.71 7.23 -4.52
N VAL A 239 -10.68 7.92 -3.94
CA VAL A 239 -11.61 7.33 -2.97
C VAL A 239 -12.36 6.15 -3.58
N MET A 240 -12.88 6.30 -4.81
CA MET A 240 -13.60 5.22 -5.50
C MET A 240 -12.68 4.02 -5.77
N HIS A 241 -11.42 4.25 -6.16
CA HIS A 241 -10.44 3.17 -6.29
C HIS A 241 -10.21 2.45 -4.96
N LEU A 242 -10.02 3.18 -3.86
CA LEU A 242 -9.81 2.59 -2.53
C LEU A 242 -11.05 1.84 -2.01
N LYS A 243 -12.26 2.27 -2.42
CA LYS A 243 -13.53 1.56 -2.23
C LYS A 243 -13.69 0.34 -3.17
N SER A 244 -12.69 0.02 -3.98
CA SER A 244 -12.72 -1.06 -5.00
C SER A 244 -13.78 -0.85 -6.09
N LYS A 245 -14.15 0.42 -6.36
CA LYS A 245 -15.08 0.84 -7.41
C LYS A 245 -14.31 1.43 -8.61
N ASP A 246 -13.43 0.64 -9.19
CA ASP A 246 -12.47 1.12 -10.21
C ASP A 246 -13.16 1.71 -11.45
N LYS A 247 -14.31 1.16 -11.88
CA LYS A 247 -15.08 1.72 -13.00
C LYS A 247 -15.58 3.13 -12.74
N GLU A 248 -16.08 3.38 -11.52
CA GLU A 248 -16.52 4.72 -11.11
C GLU A 248 -15.32 5.68 -11.02
N ALA A 249 -14.19 5.21 -10.48
CA ALA A 249 -12.93 5.98 -10.43
C ALA A 249 -12.47 6.44 -11.81
N LEU A 250 -12.58 5.58 -12.83
CA LEU A 250 -12.25 5.92 -14.21
C LEU A 250 -13.19 6.97 -14.78
N ASN A 251 -14.51 6.79 -14.63
CA ASN A 251 -15.48 7.75 -15.14
C ASN A 251 -15.27 9.16 -14.54
N ILE A 252 -15.00 9.23 -13.23
CA ILE A 252 -14.70 10.49 -12.54
C ILE A 252 -13.39 11.11 -13.06
N SER A 253 -12.35 10.31 -13.23
CA SER A 253 -11.04 10.79 -13.72
C SER A 253 -11.09 11.24 -15.18
N GLU A 254 -11.85 10.53 -16.03
CA GLU A 254 -12.07 10.89 -17.43
C GLU A 254 -12.79 12.23 -17.52
N LYS A 255 -13.86 12.43 -16.73
CA LYS A 255 -14.54 13.73 -16.62
C LYS A 255 -13.59 14.86 -16.19
N ALA A 256 -12.73 14.61 -15.21
CA ALA A 256 -11.75 15.59 -14.75
C ALA A 256 -10.73 15.94 -15.86
N TYR A 257 -10.19 14.92 -16.52
CA TYR A 257 -9.21 15.08 -17.59
C TYR A 257 -9.77 15.81 -18.81
N SER A 258 -11.01 15.48 -19.23
CA SER A 258 -11.69 16.17 -20.33
C SER A 258 -12.06 17.63 -20.02
N SER A 259 -12.02 18.03 -18.75
CA SER A 259 -12.29 19.41 -18.32
C SER A 259 -11.02 20.28 -18.28
N LEU A 260 -9.85 19.75 -18.64
CA LEU A 260 -8.60 20.52 -18.71
C LEU A 260 -8.64 21.54 -19.86
N ASN A 261 -8.16 22.75 -19.58
CA ASN A 261 -8.07 23.88 -20.52
C ASN A 261 -6.80 24.71 -20.24
N THR A 262 -6.59 25.79 -20.99
CA THR A 262 -5.38 26.64 -20.91
C THR A 262 -5.26 27.47 -19.64
N ASP A 263 -6.37 27.73 -18.94
CA ASP A 263 -6.41 28.63 -17.78
C ASP A 263 -6.03 27.92 -16.47
N ILE A 264 -5.93 26.59 -16.50
CA ILE A 264 -5.60 25.76 -15.35
C ILE A 264 -4.08 25.74 -15.13
N ASN A 265 -3.66 25.95 -13.87
CA ASN A 265 -2.25 25.92 -13.52
C ASN A 265 -1.59 24.55 -13.82
N ASN A 266 -0.30 24.57 -14.17
CA ASN A 266 0.43 23.39 -14.60
C ASN A 266 0.45 22.25 -13.55
N ASN A 267 0.51 22.60 -12.26
CA ASN A 267 0.53 21.60 -11.18
C ASN A 267 -0.79 20.81 -11.11
N LEU A 268 -1.92 21.50 -11.24
CA LEU A 268 -3.24 20.88 -11.24
C LEU A 268 -3.50 20.11 -12.53
N LYS A 269 -3.02 20.62 -13.67
CA LYS A 269 -3.02 19.88 -14.94
C LYS A 269 -2.27 18.55 -14.78
N GLN A 270 -1.05 18.59 -14.27
CA GLN A 270 -0.23 17.41 -13.97
C GLN A 270 -0.95 16.43 -13.05
N ALA A 271 -1.45 16.89 -11.89
CA ALA A 271 -2.14 16.02 -10.92
C ALA A 271 -3.40 15.35 -11.51
N THR A 272 -4.13 16.07 -12.36
CA THR A 272 -5.33 15.56 -13.03
C THR A 272 -4.98 14.52 -14.10
N THR A 273 -3.95 14.80 -14.91
CA THR A 273 -3.43 13.85 -15.89
C THR A 273 -2.88 12.58 -15.23
N GLU A 274 -2.14 12.73 -14.12
CA GLU A 274 -1.62 11.61 -13.34
C GLU A 274 -2.75 10.72 -12.81
N ARG A 275 -3.79 11.32 -12.21
CA ARG A 275 -4.94 10.56 -11.71
C ARG A 275 -5.65 9.81 -12.82
N TYR A 276 -5.81 10.42 -13.99
CA TYR A 276 -6.42 9.77 -15.15
C TYR A 276 -5.59 8.58 -15.65
N ALA A 277 -4.27 8.74 -15.77
CA ALA A 277 -3.36 7.65 -16.11
C ALA A 277 -3.44 6.50 -15.10
N GLN A 278 -3.47 6.80 -13.80
CA GLN A 278 -3.66 5.80 -12.74
C GLN A 278 -5.01 5.09 -12.87
N ALA A 279 -6.10 5.81 -13.13
CA ALA A 279 -7.42 5.21 -13.30
C ALA A 279 -7.51 4.28 -14.53
N LEU A 280 -6.81 4.60 -15.62
CA LEU A 280 -6.64 3.69 -16.76
C LEU A 280 -5.91 2.41 -16.34
N ILE A 281 -4.83 2.53 -15.56
CA ILE A 281 -4.07 1.37 -15.05
C ILE A 281 -4.93 0.51 -14.12
N TRP A 282 -5.65 1.10 -13.16
CA TRP A 282 -6.54 0.39 -12.23
C TRP A 282 -7.62 -0.41 -12.97
N ASN A 283 -8.13 0.13 -14.08
CA ASN A 283 -9.12 -0.53 -14.94
C ASN A 283 -8.51 -1.45 -16.00
N LYS A 284 -7.20 -1.74 -15.93
CA LYS A 284 -6.47 -2.59 -16.88
C LYS A 284 -6.57 -2.12 -18.34
N LYS A 285 -6.87 -0.83 -18.58
CA LYS A 285 -6.86 -0.19 -19.91
C LYS A 285 -5.41 0.12 -20.34
N PHE A 286 -4.55 -0.90 -20.33
CA PHE A 286 -3.10 -0.72 -20.47
C PHE A 286 -2.71 -0.07 -21.79
N LYS A 287 -3.37 -0.37 -22.90
CA LYS A 287 -3.07 0.28 -24.19
C LYS A 287 -3.27 1.79 -24.16
N GLN A 288 -4.35 2.27 -23.52
CA GLN A 288 -4.63 3.69 -23.38
C GLN A 288 -3.66 4.37 -22.40
N ALA A 289 -3.38 3.70 -21.28
CA ALA A 289 -2.41 4.18 -20.30
C ALA A 289 -1.00 4.30 -20.90
N ASP A 290 -0.57 3.28 -21.65
CA ASP A 290 0.76 3.20 -22.30
C ASP A 290 0.92 4.33 -23.35
N ALA A 291 -0.10 4.57 -24.16
CA ALA A 291 -0.11 5.69 -25.12
C ALA A 291 -0.02 7.06 -24.42
N LEU A 292 -0.83 7.30 -23.38
CA LEU A 292 -0.80 8.54 -22.62
C LEU A 292 0.57 8.74 -21.95
N ILE A 293 1.10 7.72 -21.28
CA ILE A 293 2.39 7.79 -20.56
C ILE A 293 3.56 7.95 -21.53
N SER A 294 3.49 7.37 -22.72
CA SER A 294 4.52 7.54 -23.76
C SER A 294 4.59 8.99 -24.22
N ASN A 295 3.45 9.61 -24.53
CA ASN A 295 3.39 11.04 -24.89
C ASN A 295 3.92 11.92 -23.75
N LEU A 296 3.54 11.63 -22.50
CA LEU A 296 4.06 12.35 -21.33
C LEU A 296 5.57 12.18 -21.14
N ASN A 297 6.13 11.03 -21.49
CA ASN A 297 7.57 10.78 -21.38
C ASN A 297 8.37 11.50 -22.49
N GLU A 298 7.75 11.79 -23.63
CA GLU A 298 8.33 12.66 -24.67
C GLU A 298 8.35 14.13 -24.22
N GLU A 299 7.24 14.61 -23.63
CA GLU A 299 7.11 15.99 -23.17
C GLU A 299 7.90 16.27 -21.88
N TYR A 300 7.93 15.31 -20.96
CA TYR A 300 8.52 15.42 -19.62
C TYR A 300 9.52 14.29 -19.33
N PRO A 301 10.62 14.18 -20.11
CA PRO A 301 11.55 13.08 -19.97
C PRO A 301 12.22 13.09 -18.59
N ASN A 302 12.34 11.91 -17.99
CA ASN A 302 12.97 11.68 -16.68
C ASN A 302 12.36 12.45 -15.50
N GLN A 303 11.14 12.95 -15.62
CA GLN A 303 10.42 13.53 -14.48
C GLN A 303 9.86 12.43 -13.58
N ASN A 304 10.03 12.58 -12.26
CA ASN A 304 9.70 11.53 -11.28
C ASN A 304 8.24 11.06 -11.35
N TRP A 305 7.29 11.97 -11.58
CA TRP A 305 5.87 11.61 -11.65
C TRP A 305 5.54 10.76 -12.89
N VAL A 306 6.14 11.04 -14.04
CA VAL A 306 5.99 10.22 -15.27
C VAL A 306 6.66 8.86 -15.10
N LEU A 307 7.87 8.84 -14.52
CA LEU A 307 8.56 7.59 -14.19
C LEU A 307 7.74 6.74 -13.22
N SER A 308 7.07 7.35 -12.24
CA SER A 308 6.20 6.65 -11.28
C SER A 308 4.99 6.02 -11.98
N LEU A 309 4.37 6.73 -12.93
CA LEU A 309 3.30 6.18 -13.77
C LEU A 309 3.77 4.99 -14.62
N ARG A 310 4.94 5.11 -15.26
CA ARG A 310 5.52 4.04 -16.08
C ARG A 310 5.88 2.82 -15.23
N ALA A 311 6.50 3.04 -14.07
CA ALA A 311 6.82 2.00 -13.10
C ALA A 311 5.55 1.28 -12.63
N THR A 312 4.50 2.03 -12.30
CA THR A 312 3.20 1.50 -11.85
C THR A 312 2.52 0.69 -12.95
N LEU A 313 2.47 1.19 -14.18
CA LEU A 313 1.96 0.45 -15.34
C LEU A 313 2.70 -0.88 -15.51
N ASN A 314 4.03 -0.86 -15.38
CA ASN A 314 4.86 -2.05 -15.48
C ASN A 314 4.62 -3.05 -14.33
N ILE A 315 4.37 -2.60 -13.09
CA ILE A 315 3.91 -3.50 -12.01
C ILE A 315 2.62 -4.22 -12.42
N TYR A 316 1.61 -3.49 -12.91
CA TYR A 316 0.32 -4.08 -13.29
C TYR A 316 0.44 -5.02 -14.52
N LYS A 317 1.37 -4.75 -15.44
CA LYS A 317 1.71 -5.63 -16.58
C LYS A 317 2.61 -6.81 -16.18
N SER A 318 3.03 -6.90 -14.91
CA SER A 318 4.04 -7.84 -14.40
C SER A 318 5.42 -7.74 -15.10
N ASN A 319 5.74 -6.55 -15.59
CA ASN A 319 7.04 -6.18 -16.17
C ASN A 319 7.97 -5.61 -15.08
N PHE A 320 8.30 -6.44 -14.09
CA PHE A 320 8.97 -5.95 -12.88
C PHE A 320 10.39 -5.42 -13.12
N ASN A 321 11.12 -5.91 -14.13
CA ASN A 321 12.45 -5.40 -14.49
C ASN A 321 12.40 -3.93 -14.96
N ASP A 322 11.43 -3.61 -15.83
CA ASP A 322 11.23 -2.26 -16.34
C ASP A 322 10.81 -1.32 -15.20
N SER A 323 9.94 -1.81 -14.31
CA SER A 323 9.52 -1.08 -13.12
C SER A 323 10.70 -0.75 -12.19
N VAL A 324 11.59 -1.72 -11.92
CA VAL A 324 12.82 -1.49 -11.13
C VAL A 324 13.71 -0.43 -11.81
N THR A 325 13.85 -0.49 -13.14
CA THR A 325 14.64 0.48 -13.91
C THR A 325 14.08 1.89 -13.78
N ASP A 326 12.76 2.05 -13.76
CA ASP A 326 12.10 3.34 -13.57
C ASP A 326 12.29 3.86 -12.15
N TYR A 327 12.16 3.00 -11.14
CA TYR A 327 12.45 3.40 -9.75
C TYR A 327 13.92 3.76 -9.53
N ASP A 328 14.86 3.10 -10.21
CA ASP A 328 16.27 3.48 -10.18
C ASP A 328 16.51 4.90 -10.71
N LYS A 329 15.81 5.28 -11.78
CA LYS A 329 15.86 6.66 -12.30
C LYS A 329 15.26 7.66 -11.30
N ILE A 330 14.12 7.33 -10.69
CA ILE A 330 13.50 8.16 -9.64
C ILE A 330 14.48 8.38 -8.48
N LEU A 331 15.14 7.31 -8.02
CA LEU A 331 16.08 7.36 -6.90
C LEU A 331 17.39 8.10 -7.24
N LYS A 332 17.77 8.13 -8.52
CA LYS A 332 18.87 8.99 -8.99
C LYS A 332 18.51 10.47 -8.91
N ASN A 333 17.26 10.82 -9.22
CA ASN A 333 16.76 12.19 -9.13
C ASN A 333 16.50 12.62 -7.68
N ASP A 334 15.92 11.72 -6.87
CA ASP A 334 15.60 11.92 -5.47
C ASP A 334 15.81 10.62 -4.68
N SER A 335 16.97 10.53 -4.02
CA SER A 335 17.33 9.35 -3.20
C SER A 335 16.39 9.10 -2.02
N THR A 336 15.65 10.12 -1.59
CA THR A 336 14.71 10.06 -0.47
C THR A 336 13.30 9.68 -0.90
N SER A 337 13.03 9.61 -2.21
CA SER A 337 11.69 9.37 -2.76
C SER A 337 11.01 8.16 -2.14
N PHE A 338 9.81 8.39 -1.59
CA PHE A 338 8.97 7.34 -1.03
C PHE A 338 8.61 6.28 -2.10
N ASP A 339 8.10 6.74 -3.25
CA ASP A 339 7.73 5.87 -4.38
C ASP A 339 8.95 5.15 -4.94
N GLY A 340 10.10 5.83 -5.04
CA GLY A 340 11.36 5.22 -5.45
C GLY A 340 11.77 4.06 -4.56
N ASN A 341 11.78 4.26 -3.24
CA ASN A 341 12.23 3.25 -2.28
C ASN A 341 11.19 2.11 -2.12
N LEU A 342 9.95 2.44 -1.74
CA LEU A 342 8.92 1.43 -1.46
C LEU A 342 8.39 0.78 -2.74
N GLY A 343 8.26 1.52 -3.84
CA GLY A 343 7.89 0.97 -5.14
C GLY A 343 8.90 -0.06 -5.64
N LYS A 344 10.20 0.24 -5.53
CA LYS A 344 11.27 -0.71 -5.85
C LYS A 344 11.24 -1.94 -4.94
N ALA A 345 10.98 -1.77 -3.64
CA ALA A 345 10.81 -2.90 -2.73
C ALA A 345 9.68 -3.84 -3.16
N ASN A 346 8.54 -3.29 -3.58
CA ASN A 346 7.41 -4.06 -4.13
C ASN A 346 7.79 -4.82 -5.41
N ALA A 347 8.45 -4.15 -6.36
CA ALA A 347 8.89 -4.79 -7.61
C ALA A 347 9.85 -5.96 -7.34
N LEU A 348 10.84 -5.75 -6.48
CA LEU A 348 11.82 -6.78 -6.10
C LEU A 348 11.19 -7.96 -5.36
N LYS A 349 10.21 -7.71 -4.49
CA LYS A 349 9.44 -8.77 -3.84
C LYS A 349 8.71 -9.63 -4.88
N ALA A 350 8.05 -9.00 -5.87
CA ALA A 350 7.34 -9.72 -6.92
C ALA A 350 8.27 -10.62 -7.76
N GLN A 351 9.54 -10.22 -7.90
CA GLN A 351 10.60 -10.99 -8.56
C GLN A 351 11.26 -12.07 -7.70
N GLY A 352 10.88 -12.20 -6.43
CA GLY A 352 11.50 -13.14 -5.49
C GLY A 352 12.84 -12.68 -4.88
N PHE A 353 13.24 -11.42 -5.07
CA PHE A 353 14.44 -10.83 -4.46
C PHE A 353 14.17 -10.32 -3.04
N TYR A 354 13.74 -11.20 -2.13
CA TYR A 354 13.27 -10.84 -0.80
C TYR A 354 14.30 -10.07 0.06
N LYS A 355 15.59 -10.41 -0.01
CA LYS A 355 16.66 -9.66 0.69
C LYS A 355 16.70 -8.19 0.28
N LYS A 356 16.66 -7.94 -1.05
CA LYS A 356 16.67 -6.59 -1.60
C LYS A 356 15.37 -5.87 -1.26
N ALA A 357 14.22 -6.56 -1.29
CA ALA A 357 12.94 -6.01 -0.89
C ALA A 357 12.93 -5.49 0.56
N TYR A 358 13.47 -6.27 1.52
CA TYR A 358 13.66 -5.79 2.90
C TYR A 358 14.54 -4.54 2.95
N THR A 359 15.70 -4.58 2.27
CA THR A 359 16.67 -3.48 2.28
C THR A 359 16.03 -2.16 1.84
N TRP A 360 15.27 -2.17 0.74
CA TRP A 360 14.63 -0.95 0.21
C TRP A 360 13.45 -0.49 1.07
N ALA A 361 12.65 -1.41 1.63
CA ALA A 361 11.57 -1.04 2.55
C ALA A 361 12.09 -0.45 3.87
N GLU A 362 13.17 -1.00 4.41
CA GLU A 362 13.86 -0.45 5.59
C GLU A 362 14.51 0.90 5.27
N ASN A 363 15.04 1.08 4.06
CA ASN A 363 15.54 2.38 3.61
C ASN A 363 14.43 3.44 3.57
N THR A 364 13.22 3.09 3.13
CA THR A 364 12.05 3.97 3.23
C THR A 364 11.83 4.45 4.67
N LEU A 365 11.94 3.55 5.65
CA LEU A 365 11.73 3.89 7.07
C LEU A 365 12.86 4.75 7.68
N LYS A 366 14.04 4.81 7.06
CA LYS A 366 15.10 5.75 7.48
C LYS A 366 14.71 7.20 7.20
N PHE A 367 14.08 7.45 6.06
CA PHE A 367 13.62 8.79 5.67
C PHE A 367 12.23 9.12 6.24
N TYR A 368 11.33 8.14 6.24
CA TYR A 368 9.95 8.28 6.71
C TYR A 368 9.70 7.39 7.94
N LYS A 369 10.14 7.88 9.09
CA LYS A 369 10.00 7.16 10.37
C LYS A 369 8.52 6.84 10.64
N LYS A 370 8.23 5.60 11.07
CA LYS A 370 6.88 5.09 11.39
C LYS A 370 5.88 5.14 10.23
N GLN A 371 6.34 5.25 8.97
CA GLN A 371 5.45 5.24 7.81
C GLN A 371 4.71 3.89 7.73
N LYS A 372 3.37 3.97 7.68
CA LYS A 372 2.46 2.84 7.85
C LYS A 372 2.57 1.80 6.73
N ASP A 373 2.65 2.21 5.47
CA ASP A 373 2.71 1.30 4.32
C ASP A 373 4.02 0.52 4.25
N ALA A 374 5.16 1.18 4.51
CA ALA A 374 6.46 0.52 4.59
C ALA A 374 6.51 -0.46 5.77
N SER A 375 5.94 -0.09 6.93
CA SER A 375 5.83 -0.98 8.10
C SER A 375 4.93 -2.18 7.80
N ASN A 376 3.78 -1.96 7.15
CA ASN A 376 2.86 -3.02 6.73
C ASN A 376 3.48 -3.93 5.68
N PHE A 377 4.27 -3.38 4.75
CA PHE A 377 5.01 -4.14 3.75
C PHE A 377 6.00 -5.09 4.41
N ILE A 378 6.80 -4.59 5.37
CA ILE A 378 7.76 -5.39 6.13
C ILE A 378 7.04 -6.46 6.95
N SER A 379 5.96 -6.11 7.67
CA SER A 379 5.16 -7.06 8.44
C SER A 379 4.56 -8.17 7.55
N THR A 380 4.07 -7.82 6.35
CA THR A 380 3.57 -8.79 5.37
C THR A 380 4.68 -9.72 4.87
N LEU A 381 5.87 -9.17 4.64
CA LEU A 381 7.02 -9.94 4.21
C LEU A 381 7.51 -10.86 5.33
N ASP A 382 7.57 -10.36 6.57
CA ASP A 382 7.89 -11.11 7.78
C ASP A 382 6.96 -12.31 7.94
N ARG A 383 5.64 -12.09 7.82
CA ARG A 383 4.64 -13.17 7.90
C ARG A 383 4.86 -14.29 6.89
N SER A 384 5.44 -14.01 5.73
CA SER A 384 5.76 -15.03 4.70
C SER A 384 6.93 -15.94 5.10
N PHE A 385 7.68 -15.56 6.14
CA PHE A 385 8.82 -16.29 6.70
C PHE A 385 8.69 -16.52 8.22
N THR A 386 7.51 -16.31 8.79
CA THR A 386 7.23 -16.62 10.19
C THR A 386 6.83 -18.10 10.29
N PRO A 387 7.45 -18.88 11.19
CA PRO A 387 7.07 -20.27 11.40
C PRO A 387 5.60 -20.42 11.77
N PHE A 388 4.96 -21.45 11.24
CA PHE A 388 3.59 -21.77 11.59
C PHE A 388 3.37 -23.28 11.70
N LEU A 389 2.44 -23.61 12.59
CA LEU A 389 1.83 -24.93 12.70
C LEU A 389 0.42 -24.85 12.12
N GLU A 390 0.06 -25.84 11.32
CA GLU A 390 -1.27 -26.01 10.76
C GLU A 390 -1.78 -27.40 11.09
N SER A 391 -3.04 -27.53 11.52
CA SER A 391 -3.67 -28.82 11.77
C SER A 391 -5.06 -28.88 11.15
N LYS A 392 -5.35 -29.97 10.46
CA LYS A 392 -6.60 -30.26 9.77
C LYS A 392 -7.15 -31.58 10.31
N ALA A 393 -8.38 -31.58 10.81
CA ALA A 393 -9.11 -32.80 11.15
C ALA A 393 -10.34 -32.89 10.23
N SER A 394 -10.57 -34.04 9.60
CA SER A 394 -11.76 -34.28 8.78
C SER A 394 -12.33 -35.67 8.97
N TYR A 395 -13.63 -35.75 8.72
CA TYR A 395 -14.37 -36.98 8.57
C TYR A 395 -14.94 -37.04 7.15
N SER A 396 -14.73 -38.17 6.47
CA SER A 396 -15.21 -38.41 5.12
C SER A 396 -15.99 -39.70 5.03
N PHE A 397 -16.99 -39.73 4.15
CA PHE A 397 -17.74 -40.92 3.83
C PHE A 397 -18.22 -40.91 2.38
N ASP A 398 -18.43 -42.08 1.82
CA ASP A 398 -18.99 -42.24 0.48
C ASP A 398 -20.20 -43.20 0.45
N ASN A 399 -20.80 -43.36 -0.72
CA ASN A 399 -21.92 -44.28 -0.93
C ASN A 399 -21.51 -45.75 -1.14
N GLY A 400 -20.21 -46.07 -1.03
CA GLY A 400 -19.69 -47.44 -0.97
C GLY A 400 -19.43 -47.89 0.47
N ASP A 401 -20.05 -47.24 1.45
CA ASP A 401 -19.90 -47.47 2.90
C ASP A 401 -18.48 -47.30 3.44
N ASN A 402 -17.59 -46.63 2.70
CA ASN A 402 -16.28 -46.24 3.23
C ASN A 402 -16.46 -45.04 4.15
N LYS A 403 -15.85 -45.10 5.33
CA LYS A 403 -15.79 -44.02 6.31
C LYS A 403 -14.36 -43.83 6.74
N ALA A 404 -13.93 -42.58 6.89
CA ALA A 404 -12.59 -42.30 7.37
C ALA A 404 -12.53 -41.05 8.24
N PHE A 405 -11.71 -41.11 9.28
CA PHE A 405 -11.23 -39.95 10.03
C PHE A 405 -9.77 -39.69 9.65
N ASN A 406 -9.44 -38.42 9.46
CA ASN A 406 -8.09 -37.98 9.11
C ASN A 406 -7.68 -36.80 9.99
N LEU A 407 -6.48 -36.88 10.57
CA LEU A 407 -5.83 -35.79 11.29
C LEU A 407 -4.47 -35.53 10.65
N GLN A 408 -4.26 -34.32 10.14
CA GLN A 408 -2.99 -33.90 9.55
C GLN A 408 -2.46 -32.69 10.30
N THR A 409 -1.18 -32.72 10.66
CA THR A 409 -0.46 -31.61 11.26
C THR A 409 0.80 -31.32 10.45
N SER A 410 0.97 -30.07 10.04
CA SER A 410 2.09 -29.58 9.24
C SER A 410 2.80 -28.45 9.96
N LEU A 411 4.13 -28.50 9.99
CA LEU A 411 5.02 -27.47 10.51
C LEU A 411 5.87 -26.92 9.36
N GLU A 412 5.82 -25.61 9.18
CA GLU A 412 6.75 -24.89 8.32
C GLU A 412 7.63 -24.00 9.20
N LEU A 413 8.94 -24.19 9.13
CA LEU A 413 9.93 -23.52 9.98
C LEU A 413 10.99 -22.83 9.09
N PRO A 414 10.74 -21.59 8.63
CA PRO A 414 11.73 -20.81 7.89
C PRO A 414 12.88 -20.38 8.79
N THR A 415 14.11 -20.76 8.44
CA THR A 415 15.35 -20.36 9.14
C THR A 415 16.14 -19.31 8.36
N SER A 416 15.77 -19.06 7.10
CA SER A 416 16.22 -17.91 6.32
C SER A 416 15.15 -17.53 5.28
N ILE A 417 15.39 -16.43 4.56
CA ILE A 417 14.56 -16.04 3.40
C ILE A 417 14.62 -17.03 2.23
N LYS A 418 15.61 -17.94 2.22
CA LYS A 418 15.80 -18.94 1.16
C LYS A 418 15.48 -20.37 1.59
N PHE A 419 15.56 -20.68 2.89
CA PHE A 419 15.51 -22.03 3.41
C PHE A 419 14.41 -22.20 4.45
N LYS A 420 13.64 -23.29 4.32
CA LYS A 420 12.55 -23.67 5.22
C LYS A 420 12.66 -25.15 5.55
N TRP A 421 12.55 -25.50 6.83
CA TRP A 421 12.29 -26.87 7.25
C TRP A 421 10.79 -27.18 7.16
N LEU A 422 10.47 -28.40 6.74
CA LEU A 422 9.12 -28.91 6.59
C LEU A 422 9.00 -30.18 7.42
N ALA A 423 7.93 -30.30 8.21
CA ALA A 423 7.57 -31.55 8.87
C ALA A 423 6.07 -31.77 8.78
N ASN A 424 5.65 -33.01 8.57
CA ASN A 424 4.25 -33.38 8.53
C ASN A 424 4.02 -34.68 9.28
N TYR A 425 2.92 -34.72 10.03
CA TYR A 425 2.34 -35.92 10.61
C TYR A 425 0.92 -36.07 10.08
N ALA A 426 0.55 -37.26 9.62
CA ALA A 426 -0.82 -37.57 9.22
C ALA A 426 -1.25 -38.90 9.84
N TYR A 427 -2.39 -38.88 10.52
CA TYR A 427 -3.07 -40.06 11.04
C TYR A 427 -4.36 -40.27 10.26
N ARG A 428 -4.62 -41.50 9.85
CA ARG A 428 -5.87 -41.90 9.23
C ARG A 428 -6.41 -43.16 9.89
N ASN A 429 -7.71 -43.17 10.12
CA ASN A 429 -8.48 -44.36 10.45
C ASN A 429 -9.59 -44.51 9.41
N THR A 430 -9.73 -45.66 8.79
CA THR A 430 -10.70 -45.91 7.74
C THR A 430 -11.34 -47.29 7.91
N SER A 431 -12.62 -47.39 7.58
CA SER A 431 -13.43 -48.58 7.78
C SER A 431 -14.40 -48.76 6.61
N ASN A 432 -14.73 -50.00 6.26
CA ASN A 432 -15.86 -50.34 5.41
C ASN A 432 -16.67 -51.46 6.08
N LYS A 433 -17.94 -51.15 6.39
CA LYS A 433 -18.83 -52.07 7.11
C LYS A 433 -19.36 -53.22 6.27
N VAL A 434 -19.36 -53.08 4.95
CA VAL A 434 -19.87 -54.12 4.02
C VAL A 434 -18.84 -55.21 3.84
N THR A 435 -17.57 -54.84 3.75
CA THR A 435 -16.45 -55.78 3.60
C THR A 435 -15.83 -56.21 4.93
N ASP A 436 -16.33 -55.70 6.06
CA ASP A 436 -15.76 -55.88 7.40
C ASP A 436 -14.24 -55.61 7.42
N ASN A 437 -13.82 -54.51 6.80
CA ASN A 437 -12.41 -54.15 6.62
C ASN A 437 -12.08 -52.82 7.31
N ASP A 438 -11.09 -52.83 8.20
CA ASP A 438 -10.61 -51.67 8.94
C ASP A 438 -9.11 -51.49 8.71
N ALA A 439 -8.66 -50.24 8.63
CA ALA A 439 -7.25 -49.91 8.52
C ALA A 439 -6.91 -48.57 9.16
N THR A 440 -5.71 -48.52 9.74
CA THR A 440 -5.12 -47.30 10.31
C THR A 440 -3.78 -47.02 9.65
N SER A 441 -3.41 -45.75 9.54
CA SER A 441 -2.08 -45.37 9.08
C SER A 441 -1.55 -44.13 9.79
N HIS A 442 -0.23 -44.14 10.00
CA HIS A 442 0.55 -43.06 10.58
C HIS A 442 1.66 -42.71 9.60
N THR A 443 1.60 -41.51 9.04
CA THR A 443 2.62 -40.98 8.14
C THR A 443 3.41 -39.90 8.85
N PHE A 444 4.72 -40.09 8.96
CA PHE A 444 5.64 -39.05 9.38
C PHE A 444 6.57 -38.70 8.23
N SER A 445 6.69 -37.41 7.91
CA SER A 445 7.61 -36.95 6.87
C SER A 445 8.30 -35.66 7.27
N GLY A 446 9.56 -35.54 6.85
CA GLY A 446 10.42 -34.39 7.08
C GLY A 446 11.11 -33.98 5.79
N GLY A 447 11.46 -32.72 5.68
CA GLY A 447 12.09 -32.21 4.47
C GLY A 447 12.45 -30.75 4.54
N PHE A 448 12.71 -30.18 3.38
CA PHE A 448 13.05 -28.78 3.23
C PHE A 448 12.50 -28.18 1.95
N SER A 449 12.42 -26.85 1.95
CA SER A 449 12.26 -26.03 0.75
C SER A 449 13.42 -25.05 0.66
N TYR A 450 14.03 -24.97 -0.53
CA TYR A 450 15.18 -24.12 -0.80
C TYR A 450 15.04 -23.33 -2.10
N GLN A 451 15.15 -22.00 -2.00
CA GLN A 451 15.15 -21.08 -3.13
C GLN A 451 16.52 -21.10 -3.83
N LEU A 452 16.64 -21.92 -4.88
CA LEU A 452 17.85 -22.06 -5.71
C LEU A 452 18.15 -20.76 -6.47
N LEU A 453 17.14 -20.27 -7.19
CA LEU A 453 17.13 -18.99 -7.91
C LEU A 453 15.90 -18.20 -7.49
N ASN A 454 15.84 -16.91 -7.82
CA ASN A 454 14.68 -16.09 -7.50
C ASN A 454 13.37 -16.59 -8.16
N THR A 455 13.49 -17.37 -9.24
CA THR A 455 12.38 -18.01 -9.99
C THR A 455 12.29 -19.52 -9.80
N ILE A 456 13.20 -20.17 -9.08
CA ILE A 456 13.24 -21.64 -8.92
C ILE A 456 13.38 -22.00 -7.44
N THR A 457 12.43 -22.77 -6.94
CA THR A 457 12.43 -23.31 -5.57
C THR A 457 12.37 -24.83 -5.61
N LEU A 458 13.33 -25.48 -4.95
CA LEU A 458 13.33 -26.92 -4.71
C LEU A 458 12.53 -27.23 -3.44
N LYS A 459 11.74 -28.29 -3.49
CA LYS A 459 11.10 -28.92 -2.34
C LYS A 459 11.51 -30.38 -2.33
N ALA A 460 11.95 -30.88 -1.18
CA ALA A 460 12.29 -32.28 -0.99
C ALA A 460 11.77 -32.74 0.37
N ILE A 461 10.92 -33.77 0.36
CA ILE A 461 10.32 -34.39 1.53
C ILE A 461 10.53 -35.89 1.41
N ALA A 462 10.91 -36.52 2.52
CA ALA A 462 10.96 -37.97 2.67
C ALA A 462 10.30 -38.36 3.99
N GLY A 463 9.75 -39.56 4.05
CA GLY A 463 9.04 -40.02 5.23
C GLY A 463 8.72 -41.49 5.17
N ILE A 464 8.03 -41.93 6.20
CA ILE A 464 7.52 -43.29 6.35
C ILE A 464 6.04 -43.24 6.67
N THR A 465 5.30 -44.19 6.12
CA THR A 465 3.95 -44.50 6.55
C THR A 465 3.93 -45.90 7.12
N ALA A 466 3.58 -46.01 8.40
CA ALA A 466 3.23 -47.28 9.03
C ALA A 466 1.72 -47.47 8.90
N ALA A 467 1.28 -48.60 8.37
CA ALA A 467 -0.12 -48.95 8.22
C ALA A 467 -0.40 -50.30 8.88
N ASN A 468 -1.58 -50.39 9.51
CA ASN A 468 -2.09 -51.61 10.11
C ASN A 468 -3.51 -51.81 9.60
N ALA A 469 -3.72 -52.89 8.84
CA ALA A 469 -4.99 -53.31 8.29
C ALA A 469 -5.30 -54.74 8.75
N ASN A 470 -6.49 -55.25 8.42
CA ASN A 470 -6.96 -56.55 8.91
C ASN A 470 -6.05 -57.72 8.51
N ASN A 471 -5.52 -57.72 7.28
CA ASN A 471 -4.72 -58.84 6.78
C ASN A 471 -3.22 -58.58 6.89
N ASP A 472 -2.78 -57.32 6.84
CA ASP A 472 -1.36 -56.97 6.83
C ASP A 472 -1.02 -55.71 7.64
N SER A 473 0.20 -55.73 8.19
CA SER A 473 0.85 -54.59 8.84
C SER A 473 2.20 -54.34 8.19
N TYR A 474 2.44 -53.10 7.75
CA TYR A 474 3.62 -52.79 6.96
C TYR A 474 4.10 -51.35 7.17
N THR A 475 5.30 -51.07 6.65
CA THR A 475 5.86 -49.72 6.59
C THR A 475 6.35 -49.43 5.19
N GLN A 476 5.94 -48.30 4.63
CA GLN A 476 6.33 -47.86 3.29
C GLN A 476 7.05 -46.51 3.32
N LEU A 477 8.04 -46.38 2.44
CA LEU A 477 8.70 -45.11 2.18
C LEU A 477 7.77 -44.22 1.35
N VAL A 478 7.65 -42.96 1.78
CA VAL A 478 6.97 -41.89 1.03
C VAL A 478 7.95 -40.75 0.72
N SER A 479 7.75 -40.08 -0.40
CA SER A 479 8.62 -38.97 -0.82
C SER A 479 7.92 -38.00 -1.75
N ASP A 480 8.31 -36.73 -1.70
CA ASP A 480 7.90 -35.67 -2.65
C ASP A 480 9.12 -34.81 -2.96
N VAL A 481 9.61 -34.88 -4.20
CA VAL A 481 10.69 -34.04 -4.70
C VAL A 481 10.16 -33.26 -5.89
N SER A 482 10.19 -31.94 -5.80
CA SER A 482 9.61 -31.06 -6.81
C SER A 482 10.32 -29.73 -6.98
N LEU A 483 10.19 -29.16 -8.17
CA LEU A 483 10.66 -27.83 -8.54
C LEU A 483 9.46 -26.94 -8.84
N ASN A 484 9.34 -25.85 -8.09
CA ASN A 484 8.45 -24.73 -8.40
C ASN A 484 9.23 -23.70 -9.22
N ILE A 485 8.79 -23.47 -10.45
CA ILE A 485 9.47 -22.68 -11.46
C ILE A 485 8.54 -21.56 -11.94
N LYS A 486 9.09 -20.36 -12.09
CA LYS A 486 8.42 -19.21 -12.73
C LYS A 486 9.08 -18.92 -14.08
N PRO A 487 8.72 -19.66 -15.15
CA PRO A 487 9.44 -19.60 -16.42
C PRO A 487 9.27 -18.24 -17.11
N LEU A 488 8.07 -17.67 -17.05
CA LEU A 488 7.72 -16.36 -17.59
C LEU A 488 6.81 -15.61 -16.61
N LYS A 489 6.57 -14.32 -16.87
CA LYS A 489 5.60 -13.54 -16.09
C LYS A 489 4.22 -14.18 -16.14
N LEU A 490 3.51 -14.15 -15.01
CA LEU A 490 2.18 -14.72 -14.85
C LEU A 490 2.09 -16.24 -15.12
N GLN A 491 3.22 -16.95 -15.10
CA GLN A 491 3.28 -18.40 -15.26
C GLN A 491 3.95 -19.06 -14.05
N VAL A 492 3.42 -20.21 -13.66
CA VAL A 492 3.99 -21.08 -12.62
C VAL A 492 3.97 -22.51 -13.14
N LEU A 493 5.09 -23.21 -13.01
CA LEU A 493 5.26 -24.61 -13.37
C LEU A 493 5.78 -25.37 -12.15
N ASP A 494 5.04 -26.36 -11.68
CA ASP A 494 5.44 -27.30 -10.64
C ASP A 494 5.66 -28.67 -11.26
N ILE A 495 6.90 -29.14 -11.29
CA ILE A 495 7.24 -30.48 -11.78
C ILE A 495 7.85 -31.31 -10.65
N GLY A 496 7.52 -32.59 -10.58
CA GLY A 496 8.04 -33.41 -9.50
C GLY A 496 7.76 -34.89 -9.60
N TYR A 497 8.36 -35.60 -8.65
CA TYR A 497 8.13 -37.00 -8.36
C TYR A 497 7.53 -37.14 -6.96
N LYS A 498 6.46 -37.92 -6.84
CA LYS A 498 5.80 -38.19 -5.56
C LYS A 498 5.49 -39.69 -5.40
N ARG A 499 6.04 -40.30 -4.34
CA ARG A 499 5.70 -41.65 -3.89
C ARG A 499 4.79 -41.56 -2.67
N GLU A 500 3.62 -42.18 -2.76
CA GLU A 500 2.62 -42.17 -1.68
C GLU A 500 1.80 -43.46 -1.66
N ILE A 501 1.23 -43.81 -0.50
CA ILE A 501 0.27 -44.91 -0.38
C ILE A 501 -1.12 -44.42 -0.78
N GLN A 502 -1.87 -45.25 -1.47
CA GLN A 502 -3.27 -44.98 -1.80
C GLN A 502 -4.18 -45.23 -0.59
N SER A 503 -4.27 -44.28 0.33
CA SER A 503 -5.01 -44.46 1.58
C SER A 503 -6.49 -44.08 1.52
N PHE A 504 -7.15 -44.12 0.36
CA PHE A 504 -8.53 -43.59 0.24
C PHE A 504 -9.56 -44.38 1.06
N ASN A 505 -9.43 -45.70 1.15
CA ASN A 505 -10.28 -46.57 1.96
C ASN A 505 -9.45 -47.67 2.65
N ALA A 506 -10.10 -48.54 3.42
CA ALA A 506 -9.44 -49.62 4.16
C ALA A 506 -8.82 -50.67 3.22
N GLU A 507 -9.57 -51.09 2.19
CA GLU A 507 -9.13 -52.11 1.22
C GLU A 507 -7.81 -51.75 0.51
N LEU A 508 -7.62 -50.48 0.17
CA LEU A 508 -6.40 -50.03 -0.52
C LEU A 508 -5.18 -49.96 0.41
N LEU A 509 -5.41 -49.71 1.69
CA LEU A 509 -4.37 -49.85 2.71
C LEU A 509 -4.04 -51.33 2.93
N ASP A 510 -5.05 -52.18 3.09
CA ASP A 510 -4.87 -53.62 3.29
C ASP A 510 -4.09 -54.29 2.14
N ARG A 511 -4.30 -53.83 0.91
CA ARG A 511 -3.56 -54.30 -0.28
C ARG A 511 -2.19 -53.65 -0.49
N GLU A 512 -1.77 -52.74 0.39
CA GLU A 512 -0.52 -52.00 0.28
C GLU A 512 -0.35 -51.30 -1.09
N ILE A 513 -1.40 -50.65 -1.62
CA ILE A 513 -1.28 -50.02 -2.94
C ILE A 513 -0.42 -48.77 -2.85
N VAL A 514 0.75 -48.79 -3.51
CA VAL A 514 1.69 -47.66 -3.55
C VAL A 514 1.71 -47.02 -4.93
N MET A 515 1.49 -45.71 -4.96
CA MET A 515 1.54 -44.89 -6.17
C MET A 515 2.87 -44.17 -6.30
N ASN A 516 3.46 -44.24 -7.48
CA ASN A 516 4.61 -43.43 -7.87
C ASN A 516 4.15 -42.50 -8.98
N ASN A 517 4.25 -41.19 -8.74
CA ASN A 517 3.71 -40.17 -9.61
C ASN A 517 4.84 -39.32 -10.18
N ILE A 518 4.90 -39.18 -11.49
CA ILE A 518 5.57 -38.05 -12.14
C ILE A 518 4.47 -37.05 -12.50
N TYR A 519 4.61 -35.81 -12.08
CA TYR A 519 3.59 -34.80 -12.29
C TYR A 519 4.14 -33.47 -12.82
N ALA A 520 3.27 -32.77 -13.53
CA ALA A 520 3.48 -31.40 -13.97
C ALA A 520 2.19 -30.60 -13.77
N ASN A 521 2.24 -29.53 -12.99
CA ASN A 521 1.16 -28.56 -12.86
C ASN A 521 1.62 -27.24 -13.46
N TYR A 522 0.83 -26.69 -14.37
CA TYR A 522 1.12 -25.44 -15.05
C TYR A 522 -0.05 -24.47 -14.87
N SER A 523 0.24 -23.28 -14.37
CA SER A 523 -0.71 -22.19 -14.18
C SER A 523 -0.31 -21.02 -15.06
N LEU A 524 -1.22 -20.58 -15.93
CA LEU A 524 -1.12 -19.37 -16.73
C LEU A 524 -2.18 -18.37 -16.26
N SER A 525 -1.77 -17.14 -16.00
CA SER A 525 -2.68 -16.00 -15.80
C SER A 525 -2.44 -14.94 -16.87
N THR A 526 -3.48 -14.18 -17.19
CA THR A 526 -3.39 -13.07 -18.14
C THR A 526 -3.75 -11.74 -17.50
N ASN A 527 -3.34 -10.66 -18.16
CA ASN A 527 -3.65 -9.30 -17.75
C ASN A 527 -5.09 -8.87 -18.13
N PHE A 528 -5.85 -9.72 -18.83
CA PHE A 528 -7.26 -9.51 -19.22
C PHE A 528 -8.22 -10.46 -18.50
N ASN A 529 -7.86 -10.90 -17.29
CA ASN A 529 -8.67 -11.71 -16.36
C ASN A 529 -8.86 -13.19 -16.74
N LEU A 530 -8.23 -13.68 -17.80
CA LEU A 530 -8.26 -15.11 -18.13
C LEU A 530 -7.18 -15.85 -17.32
N GLY A 531 -7.52 -17.03 -16.82
CA GLY A 531 -6.56 -17.95 -16.21
C GLY A 531 -6.78 -19.37 -16.73
N TRP A 532 -5.70 -20.13 -16.80
CA TRP A 532 -5.69 -21.49 -17.27
C TRP A 532 -4.76 -22.33 -16.40
N PHE A 533 -5.31 -23.33 -15.73
CA PHE A 533 -4.59 -24.30 -14.94
C PHE A 533 -4.63 -25.66 -15.65
N THR A 534 -3.48 -26.33 -15.77
CA THR A 534 -3.36 -27.68 -16.32
C THR A 534 -2.51 -28.53 -15.39
N GLN A 535 -2.97 -29.74 -15.10
CA GLN A 535 -2.31 -30.73 -14.26
C GLN A 535 -2.22 -32.04 -15.04
N TYR A 536 -1.03 -32.61 -15.07
CA TYR A 536 -0.79 -33.94 -15.62
C TYR A 536 -0.08 -34.82 -14.60
N PHE A 537 -0.55 -36.04 -14.45
CA PHE A 537 0.05 -37.10 -13.63
C PHE A 537 0.20 -38.37 -14.47
N TYR A 538 1.41 -38.90 -14.51
CA TYR A 538 1.66 -40.29 -14.85
C TYR A 538 1.94 -41.06 -13.56
N THR A 539 1.09 -42.04 -13.25
CA THR A 539 1.19 -42.85 -12.05
C THR A 539 1.49 -44.30 -12.42
N TRP A 540 2.46 -44.93 -11.77
CA TRP A 540 2.60 -46.39 -11.79
C TRP A 540 2.48 -46.96 -10.38
N GLN A 541 1.76 -48.07 -10.27
CA GLN A 541 1.42 -48.74 -9.01
C GLN A 541 2.19 -50.06 -8.87
N ASN A 542 2.32 -50.56 -7.64
CA ASN A 542 2.98 -51.83 -7.32
C ASN A 542 2.16 -53.07 -7.72
N ASP A 543 0.91 -52.90 -8.17
CA ASP A 543 0.04 -53.95 -8.73
C ASP A 543 0.19 -54.09 -10.25
N ASN A 544 1.24 -53.51 -10.84
CA ASN A 544 1.51 -53.45 -12.29
C ASN A 544 0.51 -52.63 -13.11
N ASN A 545 -0.37 -51.85 -12.48
CA ASN A 545 -1.21 -50.90 -13.16
C ASN A 545 -0.52 -49.54 -13.35
N ALA A 546 -1.02 -48.75 -14.30
CA ALA A 546 -0.56 -47.40 -14.56
C ALA A 546 -1.73 -46.49 -14.94
N ARG A 547 -1.68 -45.23 -14.52
CA ARG A 547 -2.73 -44.22 -14.74
C ARG A 547 -2.15 -42.99 -15.41
N ASN A 548 -2.84 -42.51 -16.44
CA ASN A 548 -2.67 -41.15 -16.95
C ASN A 548 -3.82 -40.29 -16.44
N LEU A 549 -3.53 -39.14 -15.84
CA LEU A 549 -4.54 -38.16 -15.44
C LEU A 549 -4.16 -36.80 -16.00
N LEU A 550 -5.08 -36.21 -16.77
CA LEU A 550 -5.05 -34.83 -17.21
C LEU A 550 -6.24 -34.10 -16.58
N PHE A 551 -5.99 -33.01 -15.89
CA PHE A 551 -7.01 -32.08 -15.43
C PHE A 551 -6.69 -30.69 -15.95
N THR A 552 -7.68 -29.97 -16.45
CA THR A 552 -7.51 -28.60 -16.93
C THR A 552 -8.69 -27.73 -16.53
N SER A 553 -8.42 -26.49 -16.14
CA SER A 553 -9.42 -25.50 -15.73
C SER A 553 -9.14 -24.19 -16.44
N LEU A 554 -10.05 -23.79 -17.33
CA LEU A 554 -10.03 -22.50 -18.01
C LEU A 554 -11.07 -21.59 -17.35
N TYR A 555 -10.66 -20.43 -16.84
CA TYR A 555 -11.55 -19.58 -16.05
C TYR A 555 -11.37 -18.09 -16.31
N TYR A 556 -12.43 -17.34 -16.10
CA TYR A 556 -12.45 -15.89 -16.15
C TYR A 556 -12.66 -15.32 -14.75
N ASN A 557 -11.84 -14.35 -14.35
CA ASN A 557 -12.01 -13.61 -13.10
C ASN A 557 -13.01 -12.46 -13.31
N ILE A 558 -14.25 -12.67 -12.88
CA ILE A 558 -15.36 -11.72 -13.03
C ILE A 558 -15.20 -10.55 -12.05
N LEU A 559 -14.88 -10.85 -10.79
CA LEU A 559 -14.64 -9.85 -9.73
C LEU A 559 -13.29 -10.12 -9.07
N SER A 560 -12.63 -9.05 -8.63
CA SER A 560 -11.37 -9.12 -7.89
C SER A 560 -11.56 -9.21 -6.37
N LYS A 561 -12.60 -8.56 -5.82
CA LYS A 561 -12.88 -8.50 -4.37
C LYS A 561 -14.40 -8.45 -4.07
N PRO A 562 -14.97 -9.46 -3.38
CA PRO A 562 -14.40 -10.80 -3.24
C PRO A 562 -14.09 -11.38 -4.63
N SER A 563 -13.10 -12.26 -4.71
CA SER A 563 -12.76 -12.87 -6.00
C SER A 563 -13.94 -13.71 -6.46
N LEU A 564 -14.44 -13.48 -7.66
CA LEU A 564 -15.46 -14.32 -8.30
C LEU A 564 -14.88 -14.83 -9.61
N LYS A 565 -14.79 -16.15 -9.74
CA LYS A 565 -14.29 -16.84 -10.93
C LYS A 565 -15.35 -17.77 -11.45
N ALA A 566 -15.47 -17.86 -12.76
CA ALA A 566 -16.27 -18.89 -13.40
C ALA A 566 -15.52 -19.47 -14.60
N GLY A 567 -15.76 -20.73 -14.91
CA GLY A 567 -14.99 -21.39 -15.95
C GLY A 567 -15.45 -22.80 -16.26
N LEU A 568 -14.60 -23.49 -17.01
CA LEU A 568 -14.77 -24.86 -17.44
C LEU A 568 -13.64 -25.70 -16.87
N ASN A 569 -14.01 -26.82 -16.25
CA ASN A 569 -13.09 -27.88 -15.89
C ASN A 569 -13.25 -29.04 -16.87
N TYR A 570 -12.13 -29.64 -17.26
CA TYR A 570 -12.11 -30.88 -18.00
C TYR A 570 -11.12 -31.85 -17.34
N GLN A 571 -11.53 -33.11 -17.20
CA GLN A 571 -10.71 -34.18 -16.65
C GLN A 571 -10.73 -35.37 -17.59
N TYR A 572 -9.56 -35.95 -17.82
CA TYR A 572 -9.35 -37.15 -18.60
C TYR A 572 -8.47 -38.13 -17.82
N ILE A 573 -8.94 -39.36 -17.64
CA ILE A 573 -8.19 -40.41 -16.92
C ILE A 573 -8.21 -41.70 -17.75
N THR A 574 -7.09 -42.40 -17.81
CA THR A 574 -7.01 -43.77 -18.35
C THR A 574 -6.19 -44.65 -17.45
N PHE A 575 -6.50 -45.95 -17.43
CA PHE A 575 -5.72 -46.97 -16.75
C PHE A 575 -5.24 -48.04 -17.73
N LYS A 576 -4.04 -48.59 -17.46
CA LYS A 576 -3.46 -49.69 -18.23
C LYS A 576 -4.29 -50.97 -18.07
N ASN A 577 -4.72 -51.27 -16.84
CA ASN A 577 -5.53 -52.43 -16.50
C ASN A 577 -6.80 -51.97 -15.76
N GLN A 578 -7.93 -52.61 -16.04
CA GLN A 578 -9.20 -52.38 -15.34
C GLN A 578 -9.31 -53.35 -14.16
N VAL A 579 -9.21 -52.82 -12.95
CA VAL A 579 -9.40 -53.52 -11.67
C VAL A 579 -10.52 -52.85 -10.84
N PRO A 580 -11.74 -52.70 -11.40
CA PRO A 580 -12.83 -51.91 -10.80
C PRO A 580 -13.33 -52.47 -9.45
N THR A 581 -12.99 -53.71 -9.12
CA THR A 581 -13.26 -54.34 -7.81
C THR A 581 -12.33 -53.83 -6.70
N ILE A 582 -11.20 -53.22 -7.04
CA ILE A 582 -10.21 -52.72 -6.08
C ILE A 582 -10.27 -51.20 -5.97
N TYR A 583 -10.27 -50.50 -7.11
CA TYR A 583 -10.40 -49.04 -7.17
C TYR A 583 -10.97 -48.58 -8.51
N PHE A 584 -11.43 -47.33 -8.56
CA PHE A 584 -11.86 -46.67 -9.78
C PHE A 584 -10.74 -46.67 -10.84
N SER A 585 -10.87 -47.56 -11.83
CA SER A 585 -9.86 -47.81 -12.87
C SER A 585 -10.47 -48.04 -14.26
N PRO A 586 -11.25 -47.09 -14.81
CA PRO A 586 -11.85 -47.26 -16.13
C PRO A 586 -10.78 -47.34 -17.23
N GLU A 587 -11.14 -47.88 -18.39
CA GLU A 587 -10.34 -47.76 -19.61
C GLU A 587 -10.21 -46.28 -19.99
N LYS A 588 -11.34 -45.56 -19.95
CA LYS A 588 -11.41 -44.14 -20.29
C LYS A 588 -12.43 -43.41 -19.43
N PHE A 589 -12.01 -42.32 -18.80
CA PHE A 589 -12.89 -41.42 -18.07
C PHE A 589 -12.78 -40.01 -18.61
N ASN A 590 -13.93 -39.36 -18.81
CA ASN A 590 -14.02 -37.95 -19.18
C ASN A 590 -15.01 -37.25 -18.24
N ALA A 591 -14.67 -36.07 -17.76
CA ALA A 591 -15.62 -35.20 -17.09
C ALA A 591 -15.44 -33.76 -17.57
N ALA A 592 -16.54 -33.08 -17.84
CA ALA A 592 -16.58 -31.66 -18.18
C ALA A 592 -17.56 -30.96 -17.25
N GLU A 593 -17.10 -29.95 -16.51
CA GLU A 593 -17.92 -29.20 -15.56
C GLU A 593 -17.84 -27.69 -15.83
N ILE A 594 -18.97 -27.01 -15.79
CA ILE A 594 -18.99 -25.57 -15.52
C ILE A 594 -18.83 -25.36 -14.02
N PHE A 595 -18.11 -24.32 -13.62
CA PHE A 595 -17.99 -23.98 -12.21
C PHE A 595 -18.05 -22.48 -11.95
N ALA A 596 -18.42 -22.13 -10.73
CA ALA A 596 -18.28 -20.81 -10.14
C ALA A 596 -17.62 -20.94 -8.76
N ASN A 597 -16.69 -20.04 -8.46
CA ASN A 597 -15.98 -19.97 -7.19
C ASN A 597 -15.95 -18.52 -6.69
N ILE A 598 -16.43 -18.29 -5.47
CA ILE A 598 -16.33 -17.01 -4.76
C ILE A 598 -15.39 -17.13 -3.55
N ILE A 599 -14.42 -16.22 -3.44
CA ILE A 599 -13.35 -16.26 -2.44
C ILE A 599 -13.18 -14.90 -1.77
N LYS A 600 -13.25 -14.89 -0.44
CA LYS A 600 -12.59 -13.89 0.41
C LYS A 600 -11.38 -14.57 1.05
N ASP A 601 -10.19 -14.26 0.56
CA ASP A 601 -8.94 -14.97 0.87
C ASP A 601 -8.45 -14.67 2.30
N GLU A 602 -7.97 -15.71 3.01
CA GLU A 602 -7.45 -15.61 4.37
C GLU A 602 -6.19 -14.74 4.48
N ALA A 603 -5.35 -14.70 3.43
CA ALA A 603 -4.08 -13.99 3.41
C ALA A 603 -4.26 -12.46 3.44
N ILE A 604 -5.35 -11.96 2.85
CA ILE A 604 -5.70 -10.54 2.81
C ILE A 604 -6.72 -10.15 3.89
N THR A 605 -7.28 -11.13 4.61
CA THR A 605 -8.27 -10.89 5.66
C THR A 605 -7.58 -10.28 6.89
N LYS A 606 -8.20 -9.24 7.45
CA LYS A 606 -7.72 -8.56 8.65
C LYS A 606 -8.06 -9.36 9.92
N PRO A 607 -7.37 -9.14 11.04
CA PRO A 607 -7.78 -9.68 12.32
C PRO A 607 -9.21 -9.29 12.66
N LYS A 608 -9.91 -10.20 13.34
CA LYS A 608 -11.32 -10.10 13.74
C LYS A 608 -12.31 -10.07 12.58
N GLU A 609 -11.92 -10.56 11.40
CA GLU A 609 -12.80 -10.68 10.24
C GLU A 609 -12.97 -12.13 9.78
N TRP A 610 -14.10 -12.37 9.10
CA TRP A 610 -14.40 -13.62 8.40
C TRP A 610 -13.71 -13.70 7.03
N PHE A 611 -13.35 -14.91 6.63
CA PHE A 611 -12.93 -15.28 5.29
C PHE A 611 -13.72 -16.51 4.85
N TYR A 612 -13.89 -16.69 3.55
CA TYR A 612 -14.71 -17.78 3.02
C TYR A 612 -14.33 -18.15 1.60
N GLU A 613 -14.65 -19.38 1.22
CA GLU A 613 -14.59 -19.87 -0.15
C GLU A 613 -15.80 -20.76 -0.41
N LEU A 614 -16.47 -20.54 -1.54
CA LEU A 614 -17.59 -21.38 -1.97
C LEU A 614 -17.42 -21.69 -3.45
N THR A 615 -17.33 -22.97 -3.77
CA THR A 615 -17.28 -23.49 -5.15
C THR A 615 -18.52 -24.32 -5.42
N ALA A 616 -19.16 -24.07 -6.55
CA ALA A 616 -20.19 -24.92 -7.12
C ALA A 616 -19.78 -25.30 -8.54
N ALA A 617 -19.91 -26.58 -8.88
CA ALA A 617 -19.70 -27.07 -10.23
C ALA A 617 -20.78 -28.09 -10.60
N THR A 618 -21.08 -28.17 -11.89
CA THR A 618 -22.03 -29.13 -12.46
C THR A 618 -21.66 -29.44 -13.90
N GLY A 619 -22.01 -30.62 -14.40
CA GLY A 619 -21.56 -31.04 -15.71
C GLY A 619 -21.93 -32.47 -16.06
N LEU A 620 -21.13 -33.06 -16.92
CA LEU A 620 -21.30 -34.44 -17.38
C LEU A 620 -20.00 -35.22 -17.20
N GLN A 621 -20.14 -36.49 -16.84
CA GLN A 621 -19.07 -37.48 -16.83
C GLN A 621 -19.43 -38.68 -17.71
N TYR A 622 -18.39 -39.30 -18.26
CA TYR A 622 -18.44 -40.47 -19.13
C TYR A 622 -17.42 -41.47 -18.59
N ILE A 623 -17.89 -42.68 -18.30
CA ILE A 623 -17.08 -43.80 -17.81
C ILE A 623 -17.12 -44.85 -18.92
N ASP A 624 -15.96 -45.13 -19.51
CA ASP A 624 -15.80 -46.02 -20.66
C ASP A 624 -16.74 -45.64 -21.81
N ASN A 625 -17.57 -46.57 -22.28
CA ASN A 625 -18.54 -46.37 -23.35
C ASN A 625 -19.98 -46.22 -22.82
N ASP A 626 -20.16 -45.99 -21.51
CA ASP A 626 -21.46 -45.85 -20.89
C ASP A 626 -22.12 -44.50 -21.23
N ALA A 627 -23.45 -44.43 -21.04
CA ALA A 627 -24.20 -43.20 -21.16
C ALA A 627 -23.69 -42.13 -20.17
N SER A 628 -23.80 -40.86 -20.57
CA SER A 628 -23.37 -39.76 -19.72
C SER A 628 -24.13 -39.71 -18.40
N GLN A 629 -23.42 -39.34 -17.33
CA GLN A 629 -23.99 -39.11 -16.00
C GLN A 629 -23.80 -37.65 -15.62
N SER A 630 -24.77 -37.07 -14.90
CA SER A 630 -24.62 -35.70 -14.41
C SER A 630 -23.60 -35.64 -13.26
N THR A 631 -22.83 -34.56 -13.21
CA THR A 631 -21.95 -34.25 -12.08
C THR A 631 -22.46 -33.04 -11.30
N TYR A 632 -22.15 -33.03 -10.02
CA TYR A 632 -22.24 -31.89 -9.14
C TYR A 632 -21.07 -31.92 -8.15
N ARG A 633 -20.63 -30.73 -7.75
CA ARG A 633 -19.65 -30.54 -6.69
C ARG A 633 -19.95 -29.24 -5.96
N VAL A 634 -20.08 -29.33 -4.64
CA VAL A 634 -20.22 -28.19 -3.74
C VAL A 634 -19.09 -28.25 -2.73
N GLN A 635 -18.30 -27.19 -2.64
CA GLN A 635 -17.22 -27.05 -1.68
C GLN A 635 -17.38 -25.74 -0.94
N GLY A 636 -17.27 -25.78 0.38
CA GLY A 636 -17.41 -24.62 1.24
C GLY A 636 -16.28 -24.54 2.25
N LYS A 637 -15.84 -23.33 2.54
CA LYS A 637 -14.92 -22.99 3.62
C LYS A 637 -15.45 -21.72 4.28
N LEU A 638 -15.59 -21.75 5.60
CA LEU A 638 -15.94 -20.58 6.40
C LEU A 638 -14.95 -20.48 7.56
N GLY A 639 -14.23 -19.38 7.63
CA GLY A 639 -13.21 -19.19 8.65
C GLY A 639 -13.16 -17.79 9.22
N TYR A 640 -12.49 -17.71 10.36
CA TYR A 640 -12.34 -16.49 11.13
C TYR A 640 -10.89 -16.30 11.51
N LYS A 641 -10.37 -15.09 11.29
CA LYS A 641 -9.00 -14.72 11.66
C LYS A 641 -9.01 -14.04 13.02
N PHE A 642 -8.76 -14.80 14.08
CA PHE A 642 -8.79 -14.29 15.46
C PHE A 642 -7.74 -13.20 15.71
N SER A 643 -6.53 -13.39 15.17
CA SER A 643 -5.42 -12.44 15.29
C SER A 643 -4.52 -12.50 14.06
N GLU A 644 -3.46 -11.69 14.00
CA GLU A 644 -2.43 -11.85 12.96
C GLU A 644 -1.73 -13.21 13.00
N ARG A 645 -1.79 -13.90 14.15
CA ARG A 645 -1.10 -15.17 14.38
C ARG A 645 -2.01 -16.38 14.37
N CYS A 646 -3.33 -16.22 14.44
CA CYS A 646 -4.24 -17.32 14.69
C CYS A 646 -5.49 -17.21 13.82
N LEU A 647 -5.83 -18.30 13.14
CA LEU A 647 -7.07 -18.46 12.39
C LEU A 647 -7.58 -19.90 12.45
N ALA A 648 -8.89 -20.05 12.26
CA ALA A 648 -9.52 -21.36 12.09
C ALA A 648 -10.61 -21.30 11.03
N ASN A 649 -10.93 -22.44 10.43
CA ASN A 649 -12.04 -22.56 9.51
C ASN A 649 -12.71 -23.93 9.56
N LEU A 650 -14.02 -23.94 9.33
CA LEU A 650 -14.75 -25.12 8.90
C LEU A 650 -14.59 -25.27 7.39
N PHE A 651 -14.60 -26.50 6.90
CA PHE A 651 -14.69 -26.78 5.46
C PHE A 651 -15.52 -28.03 5.21
N GLY A 652 -16.06 -28.13 4.00
CA GLY A 652 -16.76 -29.31 3.55
C GLY A 652 -16.78 -29.41 2.03
N THR A 653 -16.90 -30.64 1.54
CA THR A 653 -17.04 -30.98 0.13
C THR A 653 -18.10 -32.05 -0.01
N ARG A 654 -18.97 -31.91 -1.00
CA ARG A 654 -19.84 -32.98 -1.48
C ARG A 654 -19.78 -33.03 -3.00
N SER A 655 -19.54 -34.20 -3.57
CA SER A 655 -19.46 -34.38 -5.03
C SER A 655 -19.88 -35.77 -5.45
N ASN A 656 -20.36 -35.91 -6.69
CA ASN A 656 -20.63 -37.21 -7.29
C ASN A 656 -19.75 -37.54 -8.52
N ILE A 657 -18.63 -36.83 -8.70
CA ILE A 657 -17.68 -37.18 -9.75
C ILE A 657 -16.99 -38.50 -9.39
N ALA A 658 -17.01 -39.48 -10.30
CA ALA A 658 -16.55 -40.84 -10.01
C ALA A 658 -15.06 -40.88 -9.64
N SER A 659 -14.26 -39.97 -10.20
CA SER A 659 -12.83 -39.82 -9.88
C SER A 659 -12.54 -39.31 -8.46
N ALA A 660 -13.55 -38.87 -7.69
CA ALA A 660 -13.38 -38.35 -6.33
C ALA A 660 -13.44 -39.42 -5.23
N THR A 661 -13.75 -40.68 -5.56
CA THR A 661 -13.77 -41.78 -4.59
C THR A 661 -12.88 -42.93 -5.04
N ALA A 662 -12.64 -43.87 -4.12
CA ALA A 662 -12.02 -45.15 -4.47
C ALA A 662 -13.01 -46.13 -5.11
N ALA A 663 -14.28 -46.17 -4.65
CA ALA A 663 -15.25 -47.21 -5.05
C ALA A 663 -16.73 -46.74 -5.02
N GLY A 664 -17.00 -45.42 -4.98
CA GLY A 664 -18.35 -44.87 -4.83
C GLY A 664 -18.69 -43.75 -5.83
N PHE A 665 -19.98 -43.55 -6.13
CA PHE A 665 -20.41 -42.42 -6.95
C PHE A 665 -20.56 -41.12 -6.17
N THR A 666 -20.62 -41.09 -4.84
CA THR A 666 -20.81 -39.84 -4.07
C THR A 666 -19.87 -39.77 -2.87
N TYR A 667 -19.11 -38.68 -2.76
CA TYR A 667 -18.15 -38.39 -1.70
C TYR A 667 -18.62 -37.20 -0.86
N THR A 668 -18.50 -37.30 0.47
CA THR A 668 -18.65 -36.18 1.39
C THR A 668 -17.46 -36.10 2.35
N GLU A 669 -16.89 -34.91 2.54
CA GLU A 669 -15.90 -34.61 3.58
C GLU A 669 -16.35 -33.38 4.35
N VAL A 670 -16.21 -33.40 5.67
CA VAL A 670 -16.37 -32.24 6.54
C VAL A 670 -15.22 -32.18 7.52
N GLY A 671 -14.76 -30.99 7.87
CA GLY A 671 -13.68 -30.87 8.83
C GLY A 671 -13.39 -29.46 9.30
N ILE A 672 -12.37 -29.39 10.15
CA ILE A 672 -11.87 -28.19 10.80
C ILE A 672 -10.39 -28.03 10.51
N ARG A 673 -9.96 -26.78 10.31
CA ARG A 673 -8.56 -26.41 10.17
C ARG A 673 -8.23 -25.32 11.17
N PHE A 674 -7.07 -25.44 11.81
CA PHE A 674 -6.49 -24.46 12.69
C PHE A 674 -5.07 -24.12 12.22
N LYS A 675 -4.73 -22.83 12.17
CA LYS A 675 -3.38 -22.37 11.81
C LYS A 675 -2.88 -21.35 12.82
N TRP A 676 -1.66 -21.58 13.31
CA TRP A 676 -1.01 -20.75 14.30
C TRP A 676 0.43 -20.41 13.91
N TYR A 677 0.75 -19.13 13.83
CA TYR A 677 2.11 -18.63 13.69
C TYR A 677 2.81 -18.67 15.06
N LEU A 678 3.89 -19.45 15.15
CA LEU A 678 4.55 -19.81 16.41
C LEU A 678 5.32 -18.64 17.05
N THR A 679 5.75 -17.68 16.25
CA THR A 679 6.47 -16.47 16.70
C THR A 679 5.81 -15.20 16.15
N ASN A 680 6.19 -14.03 16.69
CA ASN A 680 5.75 -12.72 16.17
C ASN A 680 6.54 -12.31 14.92
N LEU A 681 7.78 -12.77 14.80
CA LEU A 681 8.73 -12.42 13.72
C LEU A 681 9.42 -13.69 13.18
N PRO A 682 10.00 -13.64 11.96
CA PRO A 682 10.85 -14.71 11.43
C PRO A 682 12.01 -15.05 12.37
N LEU A 683 12.41 -16.32 12.41
CA LEU A 683 13.47 -16.79 13.32
C LEU A 683 14.84 -16.18 13.06
N PHE A 684 15.11 -15.76 11.82
CA PHE A 684 16.37 -15.13 11.43
C PHE A 684 16.40 -13.62 11.71
N LYS A 685 15.30 -13.01 12.17
CA LYS A 685 15.30 -11.65 12.67
C LYS A 685 15.52 -11.69 14.18
N LYS A 686 16.49 -10.90 14.66
CA LYS A 686 16.71 -10.74 16.11
C LYS A 686 15.42 -10.25 16.75
N GLN A 687 14.98 -10.92 17.82
CA GLN A 687 13.99 -10.36 18.72
C GLN A 687 14.72 -9.26 19.50
N ASN A 688 14.46 -8.00 19.16
CA ASN A 688 14.95 -6.86 19.92
C ASN A 688 14.03 -6.58 21.10
#